data_AF-F0WAJ4-F1
#
_entry.id   AF-F0WAJ4-F1
#
_cell.length_a   1.000
_cell.length_b   1.000
_cell.length_c   1.000
_cell.angle_alpha   90.00
_cell.angle_beta   90.00
_cell.angle_gamma   90.00
#
_symmetry.space_group_name_H-M   'P 1'
#
loop_
_entity.id
_entity.type
_entity.pdbx_description
1 polymer ?
#
loop_
_entity_poly.entity_id
_entity_poly.type
_entity_poly.pdbx_seq_one_letter_code
_entity_poly.pdbx_strand_id
1 'polypeptide(L)'
;MRCGWSVWGVLCLWTFISAEKRVLVSKGITTIFRNESIQRQVECEMEANTSFFIILTLWNGSNALTLESHIKVEPEKLEFPASLTSQRVMQSFRIFGYQQGRYRLSYTLTQNTAKYSLSASDSVILVTNREETWDGIAYQFSLNVACFILGSLFLIACHFSPFAGYRAVIRARWIHRLIKFWQLECDGSFVCKECGIPAALLNRFHLDAGRLCIALSVCSLVVMVPVNYFSGSAQEAFSHVIFQQTTWSNVPLRSNWFWCHVGYSYLLTAFVLVFLARQRSIMEALETQTKGVLGDKSVLIRSGLPSTTDALHLTRFLRNHFQEHRIREVKIVHDLHNVHSVLAHRRRQMERSRRLEGLHAKYQSGDLSWNLVLCPGPMSFPSISEIIWPYTKCLPCANALQKRRPDSFKSEKYCERLQMEMKELEKELEIFPEDVLYRYGECSGAAFIVFDSKITRNRFLRLTQSPFSCPNWIAKRSFASLENKELLSQLCVTIAPEPHDVLWPNLSHRPNIFKSFVDSFLRQIAMFLILLVFSTPTNVLVYLRVDANSQIYSKLYAQQSQILAFAATYLPSLFLILVNWLLLTILYYLSMTQVDCSESRRIQSLIVKGFVYLSSILLPYIGVPAAFVALNGLQHREESKSYLESFLFKVSGTLFITYLCQ
;
A
#
# COMPACT_ATOMS: atom_id res chain seq x y z
N MET A 1 -65.96 -8.40 23.55
CA MET A 1 -66.86 -9.39 24.17
C MET A 1 -66.38 -10.77 23.75
N ARG A 2 -65.59 -11.42 24.61
CA ARG A 2 -65.93 -12.65 25.39
C ARG A 2 -66.25 -13.86 24.50
N CYS A 3 -65.26 -14.75 24.32
CA CYS A 3 -65.16 -16.08 24.93
C CYS A 3 -65.72 -17.17 23.99
N GLY A 4 -65.13 -18.35 23.82
CA GLY A 4 -64.21 -19.04 24.73
C GLY A 4 -63.39 -20.15 24.08
N TRP A 5 -62.48 -20.65 24.92
CA TRP A 5 -61.66 -21.83 24.75
C TRP A 5 -62.37 -23.08 25.31
N SER A 6 -62.22 -24.21 24.64
CA SER A 6 -62.17 -25.59 25.18
C SER A 6 -61.94 -26.52 23.97
N VAL A 7 -60.76 -27.10 23.72
CA VAL A 7 -60.07 -28.23 24.40
C VAL A 7 -60.92 -29.50 24.44
N TRP A 8 -60.22 -30.63 24.22
CA TRP A 8 -60.61 -32.05 24.13
C TRP A 8 -60.89 -32.48 22.68
N GLY A 9 -60.08 -33.31 22.02
CA GLY A 9 -59.14 -34.31 22.52
C GLY A 9 -59.55 -35.67 21.96
N VAL A 10 -58.57 -36.40 21.42
CA VAL A 10 -58.63 -37.84 21.07
C VAL A 10 -59.30 -38.18 19.73
N LEU A 11 -58.51 -38.12 18.66
CA LEU A 11 -58.59 -39.09 17.55
C LEU A 11 -57.23 -39.21 16.83
N CYS A 12 -56.18 -39.52 17.62
CA CYS A 12 -54.96 -40.12 17.08
C CYS A 12 -55.10 -41.63 17.20
N LEU A 13 -55.68 -42.26 16.16
CA LEU A 13 -55.55 -43.70 15.94
C LEU A 13 -54.85 -43.93 14.60
N TRP A 14 -53.60 -44.38 14.71
CA TRP A 14 -52.93 -45.31 13.81
C TRP A 14 -52.66 -44.84 12.37
N THR A 15 -51.68 -43.94 12.24
CA THR A 15 -50.62 -44.15 11.24
C THR A 15 -49.35 -44.58 11.99
N PHE A 16 -48.98 -45.85 11.84
CA PHE A 16 -47.67 -46.35 12.24
C PHE A 16 -46.61 -45.60 11.41
N ILE A 17 -46.11 -44.48 11.92
CA ILE A 17 -44.89 -43.87 11.42
C ILE A 17 -43.76 -44.79 11.88
N SER A 18 -43.31 -45.65 10.96
CA SER A 18 -42.03 -46.33 11.08
C SER A 18 -40.97 -45.27 11.37
N ALA A 19 -40.32 -45.33 12.53
CA ALA A 19 -39.22 -44.44 12.85
C ALA A 19 -38.08 -44.71 11.86
N GLU A 20 -37.95 -43.85 10.84
CA GLU A 20 -36.83 -43.90 9.89
C GLU A 20 -35.52 -43.81 10.67
N LYS A 21 -34.67 -44.85 10.56
CA LYS A 21 -33.35 -44.86 11.20
C LYS A 21 -32.38 -44.07 10.33
N ARG A 22 -31.63 -43.15 10.94
CA ARG A 22 -30.70 -42.27 10.22
C ARG A 22 -29.29 -42.85 10.17
N VAL A 23 -28.71 -42.88 8.97
CA VAL A 23 -27.29 -43.16 8.75
C VAL A 23 -26.51 -41.85 8.82
N LEU A 24 -25.60 -41.75 9.80
CA LEU A 24 -24.74 -40.58 10.00
C LEU A 24 -23.53 -40.67 9.06
N VAL A 25 -23.52 -39.82 8.03
CA VAL A 25 -22.44 -39.66 7.06
C VAL A 25 -21.81 -38.29 7.26
N SER A 26 -20.52 -38.14 6.90
CA SER A 26 -19.84 -36.85 7.01
C SER A 26 -20.55 -35.78 6.17
N LYS A 27 -20.83 -34.62 6.79
CA LYS A 27 -21.51 -33.49 6.14
C LYS A 27 -20.58 -32.28 6.05
N GLY A 28 -20.76 -31.50 4.99
CA GLY A 28 -20.01 -30.25 4.78
C GLY A 28 -18.58 -30.44 4.30
N ILE A 29 -17.67 -29.53 4.69
CA ILE A 29 -16.34 -29.40 4.05
C ILE A 29 -15.28 -30.18 4.83
N THR A 30 -14.71 -31.19 4.18
CA THR A 30 -13.55 -31.97 4.62
C THR A 30 -12.30 -31.44 3.92
N THR A 31 -11.43 -30.78 4.65
CA THR A 31 -10.12 -30.34 4.15
C THR A 31 -9.06 -31.42 4.28
N ILE A 32 -8.26 -31.60 3.23
CA ILE A 32 -7.15 -32.54 3.13
C ILE A 32 -5.95 -31.76 2.61
N PHE A 33 -4.77 -32.01 3.19
CA PHE A 33 -3.56 -31.42 2.66
C PHE A 33 -3.04 -32.23 1.46
N ARG A 34 -2.41 -31.55 0.51
CA ARG A 34 -1.84 -32.21 -0.68
C ARG A 34 -0.89 -33.33 -0.27
N ASN A 35 -1.05 -34.50 -0.89
CA ASN A 35 -0.34 -35.76 -0.63
C ASN A 35 -0.57 -36.34 0.78
N GLU A 36 -1.60 -35.89 1.49
CA GLU A 36 -2.03 -36.47 2.75
C GLU A 36 -3.36 -37.23 2.59
N SER A 37 -3.69 -38.00 3.61
CA SER A 37 -4.94 -38.76 3.66
C SER A 37 -5.67 -38.49 4.97
N ILE A 38 -6.99 -38.45 4.92
CA ILE A 38 -7.85 -38.33 6.10
C ILE A 38 -8.76 -39.55 6.22
N GLN A 39 -8.92 -40.07 7.43
CA GLN A 39 -9.86 -41.15 7.71
C GLN A 39 -11.18 -40.55 8.22
N ARG A 40 -12.30 -41.01 7.66
CA ARG A 40 -13.66 -40.64 8.03
C ARG A 40 -14.45 -41.88 8.39
N GLN A 41 -15.52 -41.69 9.15
CA GLN A 41 -16.37 -42.77 9.64
C GLN A 41 -17.82 -42.48 9.29
N VAL A 42 -18.54 -43.54 8.94
CA VAL A 42 -19.98 -43.57 8.77
C VAL A 42 -20.56 -44.43 9.87
N GLU A 43 -21.57 -43.90 10.53
CA GLU A 43 -22.16 -44.52 11.70
C GLU A 43 -23.65 -44.81 11.48
N CYS A 44 -24.07 -46.03 11.82
CA CYS A 44 -25.46 -46.44 11.71
C CYS A 44 -25.85 -47.35 12.88
N GLU A 45 -27.07 -47.19 13.39
CA GLU A 45 -27.71 -48.17 14.25
C GLU A 45 -28.42 -49.22 13.40
N MET A 46 -27.80 -50.39 13.28
CA MET A 46 -28.32 -51.48 12.47
C MET A 46 -29.42 -52.26 13.19
N GLU A 47 -30.48 -52.60 12.47
CA GLU A 47 -31.53 -53.52 12.90
C GLU A 47 -31.16 -54.97 12.52
N ALA A 48 -31.63 -55.93 13.32
CA ALA A 48 -31.37 -57.35 13.07
C ALA A 48 -31.84 -57.77 11.67
N ASN A 49 -31.04 -58.59 10.99
CA ASN A 49 -31.29 -59.13 9.65
C ASN A 49 -31.41 -58.08 8.52
N THR A 50 -30.89 -56.86 8.70
CA THR A 50 -30.84 -55.86 7.63
C THR A 50 -29.41 -55.67 7.12
N SER A 51 -29.22 -55.59 5.81
CA SER A 51 -27.95 -55.23 5.18
C SER A 51 -28.17 -54.14 4.14
N PHE A 52 -27.18 -53.27 3.95
CA PHE A 52 -27.19 -52.28 2.88
C PHE A 52 -25.77 -51.84 2.52
N PHE A 53 -25.65 -51.15 1.40
CA PHE A 53 -24.39 -50.58 0.93
C PHE A 53 -24.52 -49.08 0.72
N ILE A 54 -23.48 -48.36 1.08
CA ILE A 54 -23.32 -46.94 0.75
C ILE A 54 -22.23 -46.84 -0.30
N ILE A 55 -22.57 -46.30 -1.47
CA ILE A 55 -21.60 -46.02 -2.53
C ILE A 55 -21.14 -44.57 -2.38
N LEU A 56 -19.82 -44.40 -2.34
CA LEU A 56 -19.12 -43.14 -2.26
C LEU A 56 -18.70 -42.72 -3.67
N THR A 57 -19.31 -41.68 -4.21
CA THR A 57 -18.98 -41.17 -5.56
C THR A 57 -18.35 -39.79 -5.47
N LEU A 58 -17.18 -39.63 -6.10
CA LEU A 58 -16.49 -38.35 -6.20
C LEU A 58 -16.94 -37.59 -7.44
N TRP A 59 -17.16 -36.30 -7.28
CA TRP A 59 -17.62 -35.38 -8.30
C TRP A 59 -16.70 -34.17 -8.34
N ASN A 60 -16.30 -33.75 -9.53
CA ASN A 60 -15.73 -32.42 -9.75
C ASN A 60 -16.81 -31.63 -10.50
N GLY A 61 -17.70 -30.97 -9.74
CA GLY A 61 -18.87 -30.31 -10.29
C GLY A 61 -19.94 -31.27 -10.81
N SER A 62 -20.15 -31.36 -12.13
CA SER A 62 -21.18 -32.22 -12.77
C SER A 62 -20.67 -33.56 -13.27
N ASN A 63 -19.35 -33.79 -13.29
CA ASN A 63 -18.76 -35.04 -13.78
C ASN A 63 -18.32 -35.94 -12.62
N ALA A 64 -18.72 -37.22 -12.67
CA ALA A 64 -18.18 -38.24 -11.80
C ALA A 64 -16.68 -38.42 -12.12
N LEU A 65 -15.83 -38.27 -11.11
CA LEU A 65 -14.39 -38.41 -11.26
C LEU A 65 -14.04 -39.90 -11.37
N THR A 66 -13.53 -40.31 -12.53
CA THR A 66 -13.00 -41.66 -12.77
C THR A 66 -11.47 -41.72 -12.72
N LEU A 67 -10.78 -40.57 -12.70
CA LEU A 67 -9.32 -40.50 -12.61
C LEU A 67 -8.84 -40.47 -11.14
N GLU A 68 -8.16 -41.54 -10.72
CA GLU A 68 -7.48 -41.65 -9.41
C GLU A 68 -6.37 -40.60 -9.19
N SER A 69 -5.96 -39.85 -10.23
CA SER A 69 -4.80 -38.93 -10.18
C SER A 69 -5.05 -37.63 -9.41
N HIS A 70 -6.29 -37.30 -9.07
CA HIS A 70 -6.66 -36.01 -8.46
C HIS A 70 -7.04 -36.14 -6.99
N ILE A 71 -7.92 -37.11 -6.69
CA ILE A 71 -8.43 -37.43 -5.38
C ILE A 71 -8.90 -38.89 -5.40
N LYS A 72 -8.69 -39.62 -4.30
CA LYS A 72 -9.06 -41.04 -4.19
C LYS A 72 -9.81 -41.30 -2.90
N VAL A 73 -10.83 -42.16 -2.94
CA VAL A 73 -11.58 -42.62 -1.76
C VAL A 73 -11.48 -44.14 -1.68
N GLU A 74 -11.09 -44.67 -0.52
CA GLU A 74 -10.94 -46.11 -0.29
C GLU A 74 -11.57 -46.51 1.05
N PRO A 75 -12.48 -47.51 1.11
CA PRO A 75 -13.12 -48.18 -0.02
C PRO A 75 -14.22 -47.32 -0.66
N GLU A 76 -14.47 -47.46 -1.97
CA GLU A 76 -15.56 -46.76 -2.69
C GLU A 76 -16.97 -47.24 -2.28
N LYS A 77 -17.05 -48.43 -1.68
CA LYS A 77 -18.29 -49.05 -1.23
C LYS A 77 -18.14 -49.44 0.24
N LEU A 78 -19.03 -48.94 1.08
CA LEU A 78 -19.10 -49.31 2.50
C LEU A 78 -20.17 -50.37 2.69
N GLU A 79 -19.77 -51.52 3.24
CA GLU A 79 -20.64 -52.67 3.45
C GLU A 79 -21.10 -52.76 4.91
N PHE A 80 -22.42 -52.81 5.11
CA PHE A 80 -23.04 -53.00 6.41
C PHE A 80 -23.71 -54.39 6.41
N PRO A 81 -23.00 -55.44 6.87
CA PRO A 81 -23.49 -56.81 6.81
C PRO A 81 -24.62 -57.05 7.82
N ALA A 82 -25.53 -57.98 7.49
CA ALA A 82 -26.63 -58.34 8.37
C ALA A 82 -26.12 -58.92 9.70
N SER A 83 -26.55 -58.34 10.82
CA SER A 83 -26.28 -58.84 12.17
C SER A 83 -27.54 -59.47 12.78
N LEU A 84 -27.36 -60.48 13.63
CA LEU A 84 -28.44 -61.13 14.38
C LEU A 84 -29.00 -60.26 15.50
N THR A 85 -28.28 -59.20 15.91
CA THR A 85 -28.68 -58.29 16.98
C THR A 85 -28.59 -56.84 16.53
N SER A 86 -29.44 -55.98 17.08
CA SER A 86 -29.35 -54.55 16.79
C SER A 86 -28.07 -53.99 17.42
N GLN A 87 -27.17 -53.48 16.60
CA GLN A 87 -25.87 -52.97 17.04
C GLN A 87 -25.52 -51.69 16.29
N ARG A 88 -24.78 -50.82 16.98
CA ARG A 88 -24.18 -49.62 16.39
C ARG A 88 -22.94 -50.03 15.62
N VAL A 89 -22.96 -49.87 14.30
CA VAL A 89 -21.88 -50.26 13.39
C VAL A 89 -21.22 -49.01 12.83
N MET A 90 -19.89 -48.97 12.94
CA MET A 90 -19.06 -47.91 12.38
C MET A 90 -18.21 -48.49 11.24
N GLN A 91 -18.30 -47.88 10.07
CA GLN A 91 -17.46 -48.20 8.92
C GLN A 91 -16.59 -47.01 8.58
N SER A 92 -15.31 -47.22 8.31
CA SER A 92 -14.37 -46.14 8.00
C SER A 92 -13.90 -46.15 6.56
N PHE A 93 -13.73 -44.97 5.97
CA PHE A 93 -13.14 -44.77 4.66
C PHE A 93 -12.02 -43.73 4.74
N ARG A 94 -11.06 -43.83 3.83
CA ARG A 94 -9.92 -42.92 3.73
C ARG A 94 -10.01 -42.14 2.42
N ILE A 95 -9.71 -40.85 2.50
CA ILE A 95 -9.69 -39.96 1.35
C ILE A 95 -8.25 -39.47 1.16
N PHE A 96 -7.70 -39.59 -0.04
CA PHE A 96 -6.37 -39.13 -0.43
C PHE A 96 -6.49 -37.93 -1.37
N GLY A 97 -5.81 -36.82 -1.06
CA GLY A 97 -5.83 -35.61 -1.88
C GLY A 97 -4.52 -35.41 -2.64
N TYR A 98 -4.51 -35.50 -3.97
CA TYR A 98 -3.30 -35.35 -4.78
C TYR A 98 -3.22 -33.99 -5.49
N GLN A 99 -4.36 -33.46 -5.94
CA GLN A 99 -4.44 -32.16 -6.60
C GLN A 99 -5.33 -31.19 -5.83
N GLN A 100 -4.85 -29.96 -5.65
CA GLN A 100 -5.59 -28.86 -5.06
C GLN A 100 -6.90 -28.58 -5.81
N GLY A 101 -8.01 -28.50 -5.08
CA GLY A 101 -9.33 -28.34 -5.67
C GLY A 101 -10.45 -28.69 -4.70
N ARG A 102 -11.66 -28.22 -5.00
CA ARG A 102 -12.88 -28.50 -4.25
C ARG A 102 -13.70 -29.56 -4.99
N TYR A 103 -13.80 -30.74 -4.40
CA TYR A 103 -14.52 -31.91 -4.88
C TYR A 103 -15.80 -32.11 -4.09
N ARG A 104 -16.80 -32.77 -4.67
CA ARG A 104 -18.01 -33.21 -3.97
C ARG A 104 -17.98 -34.72 -3.81
N LEU A 105 -18.35 -35.22 -2.65
CA LEU A 105 -18.49 -36.63 -2.33
C LEU A 105 -19.96 -36.91 -2.07
N SER A 106 -20.61 -37.63 -2.97
CA SER A 106 -22.02 -38.00 -2.88
C SER A 106 -22.17 -39.40 -2.28
N TYR A 107 -23.12 -39.53 -1.37
CA TYR A 107 -23.47 -40.76 -0.68
C TYR A 107 -24.77 -41.30 -1.28
N THR A 108 -24.72 -42.51 -1.84
CA THR A 108 -25.92 -43.16 -2.37
C THR A 108 -26.20 -44.48 -1.65
N LEU A 109 -27.42 -44.60 -1.14
CA LEU A 109 -27.92 -45.80 -0.47
C LEU A 109 -28.61 -46.69 -1.52
N THR A 110 -28.12 -47.92 -1.71
CA THR A 110 -28.59 -48.80 -2.79
C THR A 110 -29.65 -49.83 -2.37
N GLN A 111 -29.80 -50.09 -1.08
CA GLN A 111 -30.71 -51.11 -0.54
C GLN A 111 -31.40 -50.60 0.74
N ASN A 112 -32.62 -51.08 1.01
CA ASN A 112 -33.41 -50.74 2.21
C ASN A 112 -33.67 -49.23 2.41
N THR A 113 -33.86 -48.49 1.30
CA THR A 113 -34.13 -47.04 1.28
C THR A 113 -35.43 -46.63 1.96
N ALA A 114 -36.38 -47.56 2.13
CA ALA A 114 -37.63 -47.33 2.85
C ALA A 114 -37.48 -47.34 4.39
N LYS A 115 -36.35 -47.84 4.92
CA LYS A 115 -36.10 -47.96 6.37
C LYS A 115 -34.96 -47.07 6.87
N TYR A 116 -33.96 -46.83 6.03
CA TYR A 116 -32.79 -46.04 6.36
C TYR A 116 -32.72 -44.78 5.50
N SER A 117 -32.51 -43.63 6.15
CA SER A 117 -32.30 -42.35 5.47
C SER A 117 -30.88 -41.85 5.72
N LEU A 118 -30.19 -41.36 4.68
CA LEU A 118 -28.90 -40.70 4.84
C LEU A 118 -29.09 -39.34 5.53
N SER A 119 -28.20 -39.04 6.47
CA SER A 119 -28.21 -37.76 7.17
C SER A 119 -27.81 -36.56 6.26
N ALA A 120 -27.08 -36.82 5.18
CA ALA A 120 -26.84 -35.89 4.06
C ALA A 120 -26.66 -36.65 2.74
N SER A 121 -27.03 -36.03 1.62
CA SER A 121 -26.79 -36.57 0.28
C SER A 121 -25.34 -36.39 -0.17
N ASP A 122 -24.72 -35.26 0.19
CA ASP A 122 -23.41 -34.88 -0.31
C ASP A 122 -22.55 -34.21 0.77
N SER A 123 -21.25 -34.32 0.60
CA SER A 123 -20.23 -33.56 1.32
C SER A 123 -19.23 -32.97 0.33
N VAL A 124 -18.43 -32.03 0.79
CA VAL A 124 -17.43 -31.34 -0.01
C VAL A 124 -16.06 -31.75 0.52
N ILE A 125 -15.15 -32.13 -0.36
CA ILE A 125 -13.75 -32.35 -0.01
C ILE A 125 -12.92 -31.24 -0.62
N LEU A 126 -12.08 -30.60 0.17
CA LEU A 126 -11.15 -29.60 -0.30
C LEU A 126 -9.72 -30.11 -0.12
N VAL A 127 -8.97 -30.17 -1.21
CA VAL A 127 -7.53 -30.41 -1.16
C VAL A 127 -6.82 -29.05 -1.22
N THR A 128 -5.98 -28.74 -0.23
CA THR A 128 -5.25 -27.46 -0.13
C THR A 128 -3.79 -27.65 0.29
N ASN A 129 -2.94 -26.66 0.04
CA ASN A 129 -1.57 -26.63 0.59
C ASN A 129 -1.60 -26.12 2.04
N ARG A 130 -0.73 -26.65 2.93
CA ARG A 130 -0.62 -26.18 4.33
C ARG A 130 -0.26 -24.70 4.40
N GLU A 131 0.56 -24.24 3.47
CA GLU A 131 1.04 -22.86 3.35
C GLU A 131 -0.06 -21.83 3.08
N GLU A 132 -1.22 -22.25 2.56
CA GLU A 132 -2.35 -21.36 2.26
C GLU A 132 -3.35 -21.26 3.43
N THR A 133 -3.00 -21.81 4.60
CA THR A 133 -3.85 -21.84 5.81
C THR A 133 -3.33 -20.91 6.92
N TRP A 134 -3.98 -20.91 8.08
CA TRP A 134 -3.55 -20.14 9.26
C TRP A 134 -2.08 -20.38 9.64
N ASP A 135 -1.56 -21.58 9.41
CA ASP A 135 -0.17 -21.92 9.76
C ASP A 135 0.84 -21.12 8.93
N GLY A 136 0.58 -20.94 7.62
CA GLY A 136 1.40 -20.11 6.75
C GLY A 136 1.38 -18.64 7.16
N ILE A 137 0.19 -18.11 7.47
CA ILE A 137 0.03 -16.73 7.96
C ILE A 137 0.74 -16.53 9.31
N ALA A 138 0.57 -17.46 10.26
CA ALA A 138 1.17 -17.38 11.58
C ALA A 138 2.70 -17.39 11.52
N TYR A 139 3.27 -18.22 10.64
CA TYR A 139 4.72 -18.26 10.44
C TYR A 139 5.25 -16.95 9.84
N GLN A 140 4.60 -16.43 8.81
CA GLN A 140 4.99 -15.17 8.17
C GLN A 140 4.85 -13.97 9.12
N PHE A 141 3.77 -13.91 9.90
CA PHE A 141 3.58 -12.92 10.95
C PHE A 141 4.69 -13.01 12.01
N SER A 142 5.03 -14.21 12.46
CA SER A 142 6.09 -14.44 13.46
C SER A 142 7.45 -13.93 12.97
N LEU A 143 7.80 -14.18 11.70
CA LEU A 143 9.03 -13.66 11.11
C LEU A 143 9.04 -12.14 11.04
N ASN A 144 7.94 -11.52 10.60
CA ASN A 144 7.85 -10.06 10.52
C ASN A 144 7.97 -9.41 11.89
N VAL A 145 7.33 -10.00 12.92
CA VAL A 145 7.48 -9.56 14.32
C VAL A 145 8.93 -9.71 14.79
N ALA A 146 9.61 -10.82 14.47
CA ALA A 146 11.02 -11.00 14.81
C ALA A 146 11.91 -9.94 14.14
N CYS A 147 11.72 -9.68 12.84
CA CYS A 147 12.42 -8.62 12.10
C CYS A 147 12.15 -7.23 12.72
N PHE A 148 10.91 -6.93 13.10
CA PHE A 148 10.55 -5.66 13.75
C PHE A 148 11.23 -5.50 15.12
N ILE A 149 11.25 -6.55 15.94
CA ILE A 149 11.93 -6.55 17.23
C ILE A 149 13.44 -6.36 17.04
N LEU A 150 14.06 -7.10 16.11
CA LEU A 150 15.48 -6.97 15.79
C LEU A 150 15.83 -5.56 15.28
N GLY A 151 15.01 -4.97 14.41
CA GLY A 151 15.18 -3.60 13.93
C GLY A 151 15.04 -2.56 15.05
N SER A 152 14.08 -2.75 15.95
CA SER A 152 13.89 -1.89 17.13
C SER A 152 15.07 -1.99 18.10
N LEU A 153 15.57 -3.20 18.36
CA LEU A 153 16.76 -3.43 19.17
C LEU A 153 18.01 -2.83 18.53
N PHE A 154 18.14 -2.93 17.21
CA PHE A 154 19.22 -2.29 16.46
C PHE A 154 19.18 -0.76 16.61
N LEU A 155 18.00 -0.13 16.48
CA LEU A 155 17.84 1.31 16.70
C LEU A 155 18.20 1.72 18.14
N ILE A 156 17.80 0.91 19.13
CA ILE A 156 18.16 1.12 20.53
C ILE A 156 19.68 0.93 20.73
N ALA A 157 20.31 -0.04 20.08
CA ALA A 157 21.76 -0.23 20.14
C ALA A 157 22.52 0.93 19.49
N CYS A 158 22.05 1.44 18.35
CA CYS A 158 22.56 2.64 17.72
C CYS A 158 22.44 3.88 18.62
N HIS A 159 21.39 3.96 19.45
CA HIS A 159 21.23 5.04 20.45
C HIS A 159 22.33 5.04 21.51
N PHE A 160 22.86 3.87 21.90
CA PHE A 160 23.95 3.76 22.88
C PHE A 160 25.35 3.87 22.26
N SER A 161 25.48 3.86 20.93
CA SER A 161 26.77 3.97 20.26
C SER A 161 27.38 5.37 20.40
N PRO A 162 28.66 5.49 20.80
CA PRO A 162 29.36 6.78 20.90
C PRO A 162 29.59 7.48 19.55
N PHE A 163 29.34 6.81 18.42
CA PHE A 163 29.72 7.26 17.09
C PHE A 163 28.65 8.01 16.29
N ALA A 164 27.44 8.17 16.82
CA ALA A 164 26.36 8.83 16.09
C ALA A 164 26.10 10.26 16.63
N GLY A 165 25.94 11.24 15.74
CA GLY A 165 25.61 12.65 16.03
C GLY A 165 24.30 12.89 16.79
N TYR A 166 23.71 11.85 17.38
CA TYR A 166 22.49 11.88 18.18
C TYR A 166 22.70 12.26 19.66
N ARG A 167 23.95 12.35 20.15
CA ARG A 167 24.23 12.75 21.55
C ARG A 167 23.77 14.17 21.88
N ALA A 168 23.83 15.11 20.94
CA ALA A 168 23.56 16.52 21.23
C ALA A 168 22.07 16.84 21.45
N VAL A 169 21.15 16.02 20.94
CA VAL A 169 19.69 16.31 20.96
C VAL A 169 18.97 15.56 22.09
N ILE A 170 19.61 14.62 22.79
CA ILE A 170 18.89 13.59 23.55
C ILE A 170 19.57 13.25 24.90
N ARG A 171 19.22 13.99 25.96
CA ARG A 171 19.64 13.70 27.35
C ARG A 171 18.75 12.72 28.14
N ALA A 172 17.53 12.41 27.67
CA ALA A 172 16.54 11.63 28.43
C ALA A 172 16.44 10.16 27.99
N ARG A 173 16.28 9.23 28.95
CA ARG A 173 16.05 7.79 28.72
C ARG A 173 14.85 7.55 27.79
N TRP A 174 14.96 6.61 26.85
CA TRP A 174 13.94 6.31 25.84
C TRP A 174 12.55 5.98 26.42
N ILE A 175 12.48 5.27 27.54
CA ILE A 175 11.23 4.93 28.23
C ILE A 175 10.43 6.17 28.63
N HIS A 176 11.10 7.21 29.16
CA HIS A 176 10.42 8.43 29.58
C HIS A 176 9.83 9.19 28.38
N ARG A 177 10.48 9.11 27.21
CA ARG A 177 9.97 9.69 25.96
C ARG A 177 8.77 8.94 25.44
N LEU A 178 8.78 7.62 25.54
CA LEU A 178 7.65 6.79 25.13
C LEU A 178 6.41 7.13 25.98
N ILE A 179 6.57 7.23 27.30
CA ILE A 179 5.48 7.67 28.20
C ILE A 179 4.98 9.07 27.82
N LYS A 180 5.89 10.03 27.62
CA LYS A 180 5.52 11.39 27.22
C LYS A 180 4.83 11.45 25.85
N PHE A 181 5.24 10.59 24.91
CA PHE A 181 4.63 10.48 23.59
C PHE A 181 3.19 9.97 23.68
N TRP A 182 2.94 8.94 24.49
CA TRP A 182 1.59 8.41 24.72
C TRP A 182 0.65 9.39 25.44
N GLN A 183 1.20 10.31 26.23
CA GLN A 183 0.44 11.37 26.90
C GLN A 183 0.18 12.60 26.01
N LEU A 184 0.81 12.68 24.84
CA LEU A 184 0.72 13.83 23.96
C LEU A 184 -0.59 13.80 23.17
N GLU A 185 -1.37 14.88 23.26
CA GLU A 185 -2.54 15.05 22.40
C GLU A 185 -2.10 15.27 20.94
N CYS A 186 -2.63 14.46 20.01
CA CYS A 186 -2.26 14.54 18.59
C CYS A 186 -2.61 15.89 17.95
N ASP A 187 -3.71 16.50 18.39
CA ASP A 187 -4.25 17.81 17.98
C ASP A 187 -4.01 18.91 19.02
N GLY A 188 -3.13 18.65 20.01
CA GLY A 188 -2.81 19.60 21.06
C GLY A 188 -2.02 20.81 20.56
N SER A 189 -2.15 21.93 21.28
CA SER A 189 -1.46 23.19 20.95
C SER A 189 0.06 23.05 20.83
N PHE A 190 0.67 22.14 21.60
CA PHE A 190 2.09 21.82 21.53
C PHE A 190 2.49 21.25 20.16
N VAL A 191 1.76 20.25 19.64
CA VAL A 191 2.06 19.63 18.34
C VAL A 191 1.87 20.65 17.22
N CYS A 192 0.77 21.40 17.27
CA CYS A 192 0.48 22.43 16.27
C CYS A 192 1.56 23.52 16.22
N LYS A 193 2.14 23.88 17.37
CA LYS A 193 3.18 24.92 17.45
C LYS A 193 4.58 24.42 17.08
N GLU A 194 4.97 23.24 17.57
CA GLU A 194 6.33 22.71 17.41
C GLU A 194 6.51 21.87 16.13
N CYS A 195 5.51 21.08 15.75
CA CYS A 195 5.56 20.20 14.58
C CYS A 195 4.76 20.74 13.38
N GLY A 196 3.86 21.69 13.62
CA GLY A 196 2.99 22.27 12.60
C GLY A 196 1.64 21.55 12.47
N ILE A 197 0.66 22.27 11.92
CA ILE A 197 -0.71 21.77 11.71
C ILE A 197 -0.78 20.55 10.80
N PRO A 198 -0.03 20.45 9.67
CA PRO A 198 -0.06 19.26 8.82
C PRO A 198 0.35 17.98 9.57
N ALA A 199 1.33 18.07 10.47
CA ALA A 199 1.75 16.94 11.29
C ALA A 199 0.67 16.55 12.32
N ALA A 200 0.03 17.54 12.95
CA ALA A 200 -1.10 17.30 13.85
C ALA A 200 -2.27 16.61 13.13
N LEU A 201 -2.62 17.07 11.92
CA LEU A 201 -3.66 16.46 11.08
C LEU A 201 -3.31 15.01 10.71
N LEU A 202 -2.07 14.74 10.31
CA LEU A 202 -1.64 13.39 9.97
C LEU A 202 -1.69 12.44 11.17
N ASN A 203 -1.17 12.87 12.33
CA ASN A 203 -1.23 12.07 13.56
C ASN A 203 -2.67 11.79 13.98
N ARG A 204 -3.54 12.80 13.89
CA ARG A 204 -4.96 12.64 14.23
C ARG A 204 -5.69 11.72 13.25
N PHE A 205 -5.39 11.82 11.96
CA PHE A 205 -5.91 10.91 10.95
C PHE A 205 -5.57 9.46 11.29
N HIS A 206 -4.30 9.16 11.63
CA HIS A 206 -3.89 7.82 12.02
C HIS A 206 -4.57 7.32 13.30
N LEU A 207 -4.72 8.17 14.31
CA LEU A 207 -5.44 7.81 15.55
C LEU A 207 -6.90 7.46 15.29
N ASP A 208 -7.61 8.30 14.53
CA ASP A 208 -9.03 8.08 14.25
C ASP A 208 -9.24 6.93 13.26
N ALA A 209 -8.33 6.71 12.30
CA ALA A 209 -8.32 5.52 11.46
C ALA A 209 -8.09 4.24 12.28
N GLY A 210 -7.18 4.28 13.25
CA GLY A 210 -6.96 3.18 14.19
C GLY A 210 -8.21 2.86 15.01
N ARG A 211 -8.90 3.88 15.54
CA ARG A 211 -10.18 3.71 16.25
C ARG A 211 -11.27 3.13 15.36
N LEU A 212 -11.37 3.57 14.11
CA LEU A 212 -12.29 3.03 13.12
C LEU A 212 -11.99 1.55 12.85
N CYS A 213 -10.73 1.20 12.60
CA CYS A 213 -10.30 -0.19 12.39
C CYS A 213 -10.63 -1.07 13.61
N ILE A 214 -10.37 -0.61 14.83
CA ILE A 214 -10.71 -1.36 16.06
C ILE A 214 -12.22 -1.59 16.14
N ALA A 215 -13.04 -0.56 15.93
CA ALA A 215 -14.49 -0.69 15.97
C ALA A 215 -14.99 -1.69 14.92
N LEU A 216 -14.48 -1.60 13.68
CA LEU A 216 -14.84 -2.52 12.60
C LEU A 216 -14.34 -3.95 12.86
N SER A 217 -13.16 -4.13 13.46
CA SER A 217 -12.64 -5.44 13.85
C SER A 217 -13.52 -6.09 14.92
N VAL A 218 -13.94 -5.33 15.94
CA VAL A 218 -14.86 -5.83 16.98
C VAL A 218 -16.21 -6.20 16.35
N CYS A 219 -16.78 -5.33 15.51
CA CYS A 219 -18.02 -5.63 14.80
C CYS A 219 -17.89 -6.87 13.89
N SER A 220 -16.77 -7.01 13.18
CA SER A 220 -16.49 -8.18 12.34
C SER A 220 -16.40 -9.47 13.17
N LEU A 221 -15.75 -9.42 14.33
CA LEU A 221 -15.58 -10.57 15.21
C LEU A 221 -16.90 -10.99 15.87
N VAL A 222 -17.75 -10.03 16.24
CA VAL A 222 -19.04 -10.30 16.90
C VAL A 222 -20.13 -10.71 15.90
N VAL A 223 -20.12 -10.17 14.67
CA VAL A 223 -21.20 -10.39 13.70
C VAL A 223 -20.75 -11.31 12.56
N MET A 224 -19.66 -10.96 11.86
CA MET A 224 -19.31 -11.62 10.60
C MET A 224 -18.69 -13.01 10.81
N VAL A 225 -17.84 -13.18 11.82
CA VAL A 225 -17.23 -14.50 12.11
C VAL A 225 -18.31 -15.53 12.51
N PRO A 226 -19.26 -15.23 13.43
CA PRO A 226 -20.36 -16.14 13.72
C PRO A 226 -21.26 -16.42 12.53
N VAL A 227 -21.63 -15.41 11.75
CA VAL A 227 -22.44 -15.59 10.54
C VAL A 227 -21.76 -16.53 9.55
N ASN A 228 -20.45 -16.36 9.31
CA ASN A 228 -19.69 -17.25 8.44
C ASN A 228 -19.58 -18.67 9.03
N TYR A 229 -19.35 -18.78 10.33
CA TYR A 229 -19.16 -20.07 11.01
C TYR A 229 -20.46 -20.89 11.09
N PHE A 230 -21.57 -20.26 11.49
CA PHE A 230 -22.86 -20.93 11.68
C PHE A 230 -23.64 -21.14 10.38
N SER A 231 -23.36 -20.37 9.32
CA SER A 231 -24.03 -20.56 8.02
C SER A 231 -23.54 -21.79 7.25
N GLY A 232 -22.34 -22.30 7.58
CA GLY A 232 -21.71 -23.39 6.86
C GLY A 232 -22.34 -24.76 7.13
N SER A 233 -22.42 -25.60 6.10
CA SER A 233 -22.89 -26.98 6.18
C SER A 233 -21.89 -27.95 6.86
N ALA A 234 -20.79 -27.44 7.43
CA ALA A 234 -19.63 -28.17 7.95
C ALA A 234 -19.66 -28.43 9.47
N GLN A 235 -20.85 -28.37 10.09
CA GLN A 235 -21.01 -28.45 11.54
C GLN A 235 -20.89 -29.85 12.16
N GLU A 236 -20.94 -30.93 11.39
CA GLU A 236 -20.87 -32.29 11.96
C GLU A 236 -19.46 -32.91 11.77
N ALA A 237 -18.70 -32.85 12.87
CA ALA A 237 -17.54 -33.67 13.26
C ALA A 237 -16.35 -33.84 12.27
N PHE A 238 -15.14 -33.52 12.76
CA PHE A 238 -13.82 -33.86 12.21
C PHE A 238 -13.25 -33.02 11.05
N SER A 239 -13.69 -31.78 10.81
CA SER A 239 -12.99 -30.89 9.86
C SER A 239 -11.76 -30.24 10.51
N HIS A 240 -10.55 -30.67 10.10
CA HIS A 240 -9.27 -30.24 10.68
C HIS A 240 -8.77 -28.84 10.27
N VAL A 241 -9.52 -28.04 9.49
CA VAL A 241 -9.04 -26.72 9.04
C VAL A 241 -10.07 -25.61 9.31
N ILE A 242 -9.74 -24.78 10.30
CA ILE A 242 -10.56 -23.69 10.86
C ILE A 242 -10.65 -22.48 9.91
N PHE A 243 -9.67 -22.28 9.02
CA PHE A 243 -9.54 -21.06 8.20
C PHE A 243 -10.80 -20.77 7.39
N GLN A 244 -11.28 -21.75 6.62
CA GLN A 244 -12.38 -21.52 5.70
C GLN A 244 -13.74 -21.39 6.36
N GLN A 245 -13.89 -21.92 7.57
CA GLN A 245 -15.13 -21.80 8.33
C GLN A 245 -15.38 -20.35 8.75
N THR A 246 -14.33 -19.51 8.78
CA THR A 246 -14.41 -18.11 9.19
C THR A 246 -14.58 -17.13 8.02
N THR A 247 -14.49 -17.61 6.77
CA THR A 247 -14.50 -16.76 5.58
C THR A 247 -15.84 -16.79 4.84
N TRP A 248 -16.07 -15.78 3.99
CA TRP A 248 -17.29 -15.65 3.19
C TRP A 248 -17.57 -16.87 2.29
N SER A 249 -16.53 -17.62 1.91
CA SER A 249 -16.63 -18.85 1.12
C SER A 249 -17.42 -19.99 1.80
N ASN A 250 -17.66 -19.93 3.11
CA ASN A 250 -18.43 -20.94 3.84
C ASN A 250 -19.96 -20.80 3.64
N VAL A 251 -20.42 -19.61 3.21
CA VAL A 251 -21.85 -19.32 3.05
C VAL A 251 -22.38 -20.00 1.78
N PRO A 252 -23.40 -20.87 1.86
CA PRO A 252 -23.92 -21.56 0.69
C PRO A 252 -24.62 -20.58 -0.27
N LEU A 253 -24.41 -20.75 -1.58
CA LEU A 253 -25.02 -19.91 -2.62
C LEU A 253 -26.56 -19.91 -2.49
N ARG A 254 -27.18 -18.73 -2.59
CA ARG A 254 -28.63 -18.47 -2.39
C ARG A 254 -29.12 -18.53 -0.93
N SER A 255 -28.22 -18.55 0.05
CA SER A 255 -28.61 -18.49 1.45
C SER A 255 -29.11 -17.11 1.89
N ASN A 256 -30.06 -17.07 2.84
CA ASN A 256 -30.50 -15.82 3.46
C ASN A 256 -29.39 -15.15 4.29
N TRP A 257 -28.34 -15.89 4.67
CA TRP A 257 -27.19 -15.34 5.40
C TRP A 257 -26.45 -14.23 4.65
N PHE A 258 -26.55 -14.16 3.30
CA PHE A 258 -25.99 -13.06 2.52
C PHE A 258 -26.56 -11.69 2.90
N TRP A 259 -27.80 -11.61 3.39
CA TRP A 259 -28.38 -10.33 3.84
C TRP A 259 -27.64 -9.73 5.03
N CYS A 260 -27.01 -10.56 5.88
CA CYS A 260 -26.16 -10.08 6.97
C CYS A 260 -24.91 -9.38 6.42
N HIS A 261 -24.31 -9.89 5.34
CA HIS A 261 -23.18 -9.25 4.67
C HIS A 261 -23.57 -7.91 4.01
N VAL A 262 -24.75 -7.85 3.40
CA VAL A 262 -25.29 -6.61 2.83
C VAL A 262 -25.58 -5.59 3.92
N GLY A 263 -26.20 -5.99 5.04
CA GLY A 263 -26.41 -5.10 6.19
C GLY A 263 -25.09 -4.57 6.76
N TYR A 264 -24.07 -5.43 6.83
CA TYR A 264 -22.73 -5.05 7.29
C TYR A 264 -22.05 -4.03 6.35
N SER A 265 -22.26 -4.11 5.02
CA SER A 265 -21.68 -3.14 4.10
C SER A 265 -22.28 -1.73 4.25
N TYR A 266 -23.57 -1.64 4.56
CA TYR A 266 -24.21 -0.36 4.92
C TYR A 266 -23.67 0.19 6.23
N LEU A 267 -23.50 -0.68 7.25
CA LEU A 267 -22.90 -0.30 8.52
C LEU A 267 -21.46 0.22 8.33
N LEU A 268 -20.63 -0.49 7.56
CA LEU A 268 -19.29 -0.06 7.19
C LEU A 268 -19.30 1.32 6.53
N THR A 269 -20.20 1.53 5.56
CA THR A 269 -20.34 2.81 4.86
C THR A 269 -20.69 3.94 5.84
N ALA A 270 -21.62 3.71 6.78
CA ALA A 270 -21.98 4.68 7.79
C ALA A 270 -20.78 5.05 8.69
N PHE A 271 -20.01 4.06 9.15
CA PHE A 271 -18.80 4.30 9.94
C PHE A 271 -17.75 5.13 9.19
N VAL A 272 -17.54 4.86 7.90
CA VAL A 272 -16.62 5.63 7.05
C VAL A 272 -17.12 7.06 6.85
N LEU A 273 -18.43 7.27 6.64
CA LEU A 273 -19.01 8.61 6.50
C LEU A 273 -18.86 9.43 7.80
N VAL A 274 -19.10 8.81 8.96
CA VAL A 274 -18.88 9.45 10.27
C VAL A 274 -17.41 9.82 10.46
N PHE A 275 -16.49 8.93 10.08
CA PHE A 275 -15.06 9.19 10.10
C PHE A 275 -14.69 10.40 9.23
N LEU A 276 -15.17 10.45 7.98
CA LEU A 276 -14.91 11.56 7.06
C LEU A 276 -15.49 12.89 7.54
N ALA A 277 -16.72 12.88 8.06
CA ALA A 277 -17.35 14.07 8.64
C ALA A 277 -16.55 14.62 9.82
N ARG A 278 -16.06 13.73 10.69
CA ARG A 278 -15.20 14.09 11.81
C ARG A 278 -13.86 14.65 11.35
N GLN A 279 -13.17 14.01 10.39
CA GLN A 279 -11.91 14.52 9.86
C GLN A 279 -12.06 15.92 9.28
N ARG A 280 -13.14 16.17 8.53
CA ARG A 280 -13.45 17.49 7.99
C ARG A 280 -13.64 18.54 9.08
N SER A 281 -14.40 18.23 10.14
CA SER A 281 -14.62 19.16 11.24
C SER A 281 -13.33 19.54 11.97
N ILE A 282 -12.41 18.59 12.15
CA ILE A 282 -11.11 18.81 12.80
C ILE A 282 -10.22 19.69 11.91
N MET A 283 -10.20 19.42 10.60
CA MET A 283 -9.47 20.23 9.63
C MET A 283 -9.95 21.69 9.65
N GLU A 284 -11.25 21.91 9.58
CA GLU A 284 -11.85 23.25 9.65
C GLU A 284 -11.50 23.95 10.98
N ALA A 285 -11.58 23.24 12.11
CA ALA A 285 -11.22 23.79 13.42
C ALA A 285 -9.74 24.22 13.50
N LEU A 286 -8.82 23.39 13.02
CA LEU A 286 -7.38 23.69 13.03
C LEU A 286 -7.03 24.81 12.05
N GLU A 287 -7.67 24.87 10.88
CA GLU A 287 -7.48 25.98 9.94
C GLU A 287 -7.90 27.34 10.53
N THR A 288 -8.91 27.38 11.41
CA THR A 288 -9.28 28.63 12.08
C THR A 288 -8.24 29.14 13.07
N GLN A 289 -7.35 28.28 13.57
CA GLN A 289 -6.29 28.64 14.51
C GLN A 289 -5.07 29.25 13.81
N THR A 290 -4.91 29.05 12.50
CA THR A 290 -3.76 29.49 11.69
C THR A 290 -3.79 30.98 11.27
N LYS A 291 -4.50 31.84 12.00
CA LYS A 291 -4.65 33.27 11.70
C LYS A 291 -3.32 34.02 11.85
N GLY A 292 -2.47 33.96 10.83
CA GLY A 292 -1.19 34.68 10.83
C GLY A 292 -0.29 34.40 9.64
N VAL A 293 -0.58 33.38 8.83
CA VAL A 293 0.27 32.98 7.72
C VAL A 293 0.20 33.99 6.57
N LEU A 294 1.37 34.40 6.07
CA LEU A 294 1.50 35.39 4.98
C LEU A 294 0.77 34.96 3.71
N GLY A 295 0.80 33.66 3.39
CA GLY A 295 0.09 33.02 2.27
C GLY A 295 -1.41 33.32 2.26
N ASP A 296 -1.99 33.54 3.44
CA ASP A 296 -3.43 33.74 3.59
C ASP A 296 -3.89 35.17 3.21
N LYS A 297 -2.93 36.08 3.02
CA LYS A 297 -3.14 37.46 2.55
C LYS A 297 -2.47 37.73 1.20
N SER A 298 -1.61 36.84 0.74
CA SER A 298 -0.85 37.04 -0.49
C SER A 298 -1.42 36.28 -1.67
N VAL A 299 -1.08 36.77 -2.86
CA VAL A 299 -1.50 36.26 -4.15
C VAL A 299 -0.30 36.17 -5.06
N LEU A 300 -0.23 35.08 -5.81
CA LEU A 300 0.77 34.85 -6.83
C LEU A 300 0.12 35.03 -8.21
N ILE A 301 0.60 36.04 -8.94
CA ILE A 301 0.42 36.13 -10.39
C ILE A 301 1.43 35.19 -11.03
N ARG A 302 0.94 34.16 -11.71
CA ARG A 302 1.75 33.13 -12.36
C ARG A 302 2.22 33.54 -13.75
N SER A 303 1.35 34.20 -14.51
CA SER A 303 1.61 34.62 -15.88
C SER A 303 0.64 35.72 -16.31
N GLY A 304 1.01 36.42 -17.39
CA GLY A 304 0.22 37.50 -17.98
C GLY A 304 0.82 38.90 -17.78
N LEU A 305 1.93 39.02 -17.04
CA LEU A 305 2.65 40.30 -16.92
C LEU A 305 3.65 40.48 -18.08
N PRO A 306 3.69 41.67 -18.72
CA PRO A 306 4.73 42.03 -19.68
C PRO A 306 6.13 41.93 -19.06
N SER A 307 7.13 41.54 -19.84
CA SER A 307 8.53 41.41 -19.41
C SER A 307 9.19 42.74 -19.03
N THR A 308 8.58 43.87 -19.38
CA THR A 308 9.02 45.23 -19.04
C THR A 308 8.33 45.80 -17.80
N THR A 309 7.52 45.00 -17.11
CA THR A 309 6.76 45.50 -15.95
C THR A 309 7.66 45.67 -14.74
N ASP A 310 7.70 46.89 -14.20
CA ASP A 310 8.36 47.21 -12.93
C ASP A 310 7.40 47.15 -11.74
N ALA A 311 7.93 46.93 -10.54
CA ALA A 311 7.13 46.84 -9.32
C ALA A 311 6.33 48.13 -9.07
N LEU A 312 6.92 49.28 -9.41
CA LEU A 312 6.28 50.59 -9.34
C LEU A 312 5.11 50.72 -10.31
N HIS A 313 5.27 50.23 -11.54
CA HIS A 313 4.23 50.25 -12.56
C HIS A 313 3.04 49.38 -12.14
N LEU A 314 3.30 48.14 -11.71
CA LEU A 314 2.27 47.22 -11.24
C LEU A 314 1.54 47.76 -10.00
N THR A 315 2.27 48.38 -9.08
CA THR A 315 1.68 49.00 -7.90
C THR A 315 0.73 50.15 -8.27
N ARG A 316 1.14 51.04 -9.18
CA ARG A 316 0.27 52.13 -9.68
C ARG A 316 -0.97 51.58 -10.37
N PHE A 317 -0.81 50.55 -11.20
CA PHE A 317 -1.93 49.90 -11.88
C PHE A 317 -2.96 49.31 -10.90
N LEU A 318 -2.49 48.63 -9.85
CA LEU A 318 -3.37 48.04 -8.85
C LEU A 318 -4.04 49.11 -7.96
N ARG A 319 -3.35 50.23 -7.69
CA ARG A 319 -3.92 51.37 -6.94
C ARG A 319 -5.07 52.06 -7.68
N ASN A 320 -5.10 52.00 -9.02
CA ASN A 320 -6.24 52.50 -9.79
C ASN A 320 -7.51 51.65 -9.58
N HIS A 321 -7.37 50.39 -9.15
CA HIS A 321 -8.48 49.45 -8.93
C HIS A 321 -8.81 49.20 -7.46
N PHE A 322 -7.85 49.44 -6.55
CA PHE A 322 -7.99 49.25 -5.11
C PHE A 322 -7.42 50.46 -4.36
N GLN A 323 -8.10 50.90 -3.29
CA GLN A 323 -7.60 51.97 -2.42
C GLN A 323 -6.20 51.68 -1.90
N GLU A 324 -5.33 52.70 -1.82
CA GLU A 324 -3.89 52.55 -1.53
C GLU A 324 -3.56 51.75 -0.25
N HIS A 325 -4.40 51.86 0.78
CA HIS A 325 -4.20 51.20 2.07
C HIS A 325 -4.43 49.67 2.04
N ARG A 326 -5.01 49.14 0.96
CA ARG A 326 -5.38 47.72 0.88
C ARG A 326 -4.29 46.83 0.31
N ILE A 327 -3.28 47.41 -0.33
CA ILE A 327 -2.13 46.73 -0.91
C ILE A 327 -0.92 47.08 -0.06
N ARG A 328 -0.32 46.08 0.60
CA ARG A 328 0.85 46.28 1.45
C ARG A 328 2.14 46.29 0.65
N GLU A 329 2.30 45.30 -0.23
CA GLU A 329 3.56 45.10 -0.94
C GLU A 329 3.32 44.39 -2.27
N VAL A 330 4.11 44.76 -3.28
CA VAL A 330 4.15 44.11 -4.59
C VAL A 330 5.60 43.78 -4.89
N LYS A 331 5.90 42.49 -5.08
CA LYS A 331 7.24 42.02 -5.46
C LYS A 331 7.19 41.31 -6.80
N ILE A 332 8.10 41.69 -7.70
CA ILE A 332 8.27 41.03 -8.99
C ILE A 332 9.23 39.86 -8.84
N VAL A 333 8.93 38.78 -9.56
CA VAL A 333 9.82 37.62 -9.67
C VAL A 333 10.76 37.85 -10.84
N HIS A 334 12.05 37.82 -10.54
CA HIS A 334 13.14 37.91 -11.51
C HIS A 334 13.64 36.52 -11.87
N ASP A 335 14.18 36.37 -13.08
CA ASP A 335 14.80 35.10 -13.48
C ASP A 335 16.15 34.91 -12.78
N LEU A 336 16.14 34.13 -11.71
CA LEU A 336 17.31 33.79 -10.92
C LEU A 336 17.90 32.42 -11.29
N HIS A 337 17.59 31.84 -12.46
CA HIS A 337 18.03 30.48 -12.79
C HIS A 337 19.57 30.32 -12.77
N ASN A 338 20.28 31.23 -13.43
CA ASN A 338 21.74 31.24 -13.48
C ASN A 338 22.37 31.51 -12.11
N VAL A 339 21.67 32.24 -11.26
CA VAL A 339 22.09 32.57 -9.90
C VAL A 339 22.00 31.34 -9.02
N HIS A 340 20.86 30.67 -9.07
CA HIS A 340 20.62 29.46 -8.30
C HIS A 340 21.55 28.32 -8.73
N SER A 341 21.89 28.21 -10.02
CA SER A 341 22.86 27.20 -10.47
C SER A 341 24.26 27.47 -9.91
N VAL A 342 24.72 28.73 -9.90
CA VAL A 342 26.00 29.12 -9.28
C VAL A 342 25.98 28.91 -7.76
N LEU A 343 24.91 29.31 -7.07
CA LEU A 343 24.78 29.11 -5.62
C LEU A 343 24.73 27.61 -5.26
N ALA A 344 24.03 26.79 -6.06
CA ALA A 344 23.99 25.35 -5.86
C ALA A 344 25.37 24.71 -6.07
N HIS A 345 26.09 25.13 -7.11
CA HIS A 345 27.49 24.71 -7.34
C HIS A 345 28.38 25.08 -6.15
N ARG A 346 28.33 26.33 -5.68
CA ARG A 346 29.11 26.79 -4.51
C ARG A 346 28.76 26.03 -3.24
N ARG A 347 27.47 25.74 -3.00
CA ARG A 347 27.06 24.93 -1.84
C ARG A 347 27.68 23.54 -1.89
N ARG A 348 27.69 22.88 -3.06
CA ARG A 348 28.34 21.57 -3.24
C ARG A 348 29.84 21.65 -2.98
N GLN A 349 30.52 22.66 -3.52
CA GLN A 349 31.95 22.85 -3.30
C GLN A 349 32.27 23.16 -1.82
N MET A 350 31.44 23.94 -1.14
CA MET A 350 31.59 24.23 0.29
C MET A 350 31.39 22.97 1.15
N GLU A 351 30.39 22.14 0.83
CA GLU A 351 30.18 20.85 1.49
C GLU A 351 31.36 19.90 1.27
N ARG A 352 31.92 19.88 0.05
CA ARG A 352 33.12 19.11 -0.29
C ARG A 352 34.35 19.60 0.49
N SER A 353 34.60 20.90 0.52
CA SER A 353 35.70 21.51 1.29
C SER A 353 35.61 21.16 2.78
N ARG A 354 34.45 21.39 3.43
CA ARG A 354 34.24 21.02 4.84
C ARG A 354 34.44 19.54 5.11
N ARG A 355 34.08 18.67 4.16
CA ARG A 355 34.34 17.23 4.29
C ARG A 355 35.83 16.93 4.24
N LEU A 356 36.57 17.52 3.31
CA LEU A 356 38.02 17.33 3.18
C LEU A 356 38.74 17.83 4.43
N GLU A 357 38.34 18.98 4.99
CA GLU A 357 38.82 19.48 6.29
C GLU A 357 38.56 18.47 7.42
N GLY A 358 37.34 17.93 7.50
CA GLY A 358 36.98 16.94 8.51
C GLY A 358 37.74 15.61 8.35
N LEU A 359 38.02 15.19 7.12
CA LEU A 359 38.85 14.02 6.83
C LEU A 359 40.31 14.27 7.21
N HIS A 360 40.85 15.45 6.89
CA HIS A 360 42.21 15.85 7.22
C HIS A 360 42.42 15.90 8.74
N ALA A 361 41.50 16.51 9.47
CA ALA A 361 41.55 16.58 10.93
C ALA A 361 41.50 15.18 11.58
N LYS A 362 40.62 14.28 11.10
CA LYS A 362 40.52 12.90 11.59
C LYS A 362 41.71 12.02 11.19
N TYR A 363 42.33 12.32 10.06
CA TYR A 363 43.56 11.66 9.63
C TYR A 363 44.72 12.05 10.56
N GLN A 364 44.88 13.35 10.86
CA GLN A 364 45.88 13.85 11.79
C GLN A 364 45.70 13.30 13.22
N SER A 365 44.45 13.13 13.66
CA SER A 365 44.15 12.56 14.98
C SER A 365 44.26 11.03 15.05
N GLY A 366 44.45 10.33 13.93
CA GLY A 366 44.52 8.86 13.88
C GLY A 366 43.17 8.13 13.99
N ASP A 367 42.05 8.85 14.16
CA ASP A 367 40.70 8.32 14.42
C ASP A 367 39.85 8.13 13.14
N LEU A 368 40.50 7.75 12.03
CA LEU A 368 39.80 7.61 10.76
C LEU A 368 38.99 6.30 10.70
N SER A 369 37.66 6.42 10.79
CA SER A 369 36.76 5.28 10.63
C SER A 369 36.84 4.69 9.21
N TRP A 370 36.78 3.37 9.11
CA TRP A 370 36.82 2.62 7.84
C TRP A 370 35.74 3.04 6.83
N ASN A 371 34.54 3.41 7.31
CA ASN A 371 33.43 3.83 6.46
C ASN A 371 33.69 5.18 5.76
N LEU A 372 34.41 6.10 6.42
CA LEU A 372 34.79 7.39 5.83
C LEU A 372 35.86 7.24 4.72
N VAL A 373 36.65 6.17 4.78
CA VAL A 373 37.66 5.80 3.77
C VAL A 373 37.03 5.13 2.55
N LEU A 374 36.03 4.27 2.78
CA LEU A 374 35.34 3.52 1.72
C LEU A 374 34.36 4.35 0.91
N CYS A 375 33.73 5.38 1.49
CA CYS A 375 32.70 6.15 0.81
C CYS A 375 33.16 7.58 0.49
N PRO A 376 33.98 7.81 -0.56
CA PRO A 376 34.32 9.15 -1.03
C PRO A 376 33.09 9.85 -1.66
N GLY A 377 32.92 11.15 -1.40
CA GLY A 377 31.83 12.01 -1.92
C GLY A 377 31.23 12.94 -0.85
N PRO A 378 30.33 13.89 -1.15
CA PRO A 378 29.73 14.80 -0.15
C PRO A 378 29.02 14.05 0.99
N MET A 379 28.88 14.69 2.17
CA MET A 379 28.25 14.08 3.36
C MET A 379 26.78 13.71 3.16
N SER A 380 26.12 14.33 2.18
CA SER A 380 24.67 14.28 1.98
C SER A 380 24.27 13.12 1.07
N PHE A 381 24.88 12.98 -0.11
CA PHE A 381 24.67 11.89 -1.08
C PHE A 381 25.86 11.83 -2.06
N PRO A 382 26.77 10.85 -1.97
CA PRO A 382 27.86 10.74 -2.94
C PRO A 382 27.29 10.43 -4.33
N SER A 383 27.70 11.18 -5.36
CA SER A 383 27.27 10.88 -6.73
C SER A 383 27.82 9.52 -7.15
N ILE A 384 27.03 8.70 -7.87
CA ILE A 384 27.45 7.35 -8.27
C ILE A 384 28.78 7.39 -9.05
N SER A 385 28.98 8.43 -9.87
CA SER A 385 30.25 8.70 -10.56
C SER A 385 31.41 8.95 -9.60
N GLU A 386 31.20 9.69 -8.51
CA GLU A 386 32.21 9.97 -7.48
C GLU A 386 32.52 8.75 -6.60
N ILE A 387 31.61 7.80 -6.48
CA ILE A 387 31.86 6.51 -5.80
C ILE A 387 32.59 5.56 -6.74
N ILE A 388 32.12 5.41 -7.99
CA ILE A 388 32.68 4.44 -8.94
C ILE A 388 34.11 4.81 -9.33
N TRP A 389 34.41 6.10 -9.50
CA TRP A 389 35.75 6.53 -9.93
C TRP A 389 36.87 6.08 -8.97
N PRO A 390 36.76 6.26 -7.64
CA PRO A 390 37.73 5.75 -6.68
C PRO A 390 37.81 4.22 -6.61
N TYR A 391 36.69 3.52 -6.77
CA TYR A 391 36.65 2.06 -6.77
C TYR A 391 37.25 1.46 -8.05
N THR A 392 37.02 2.07 -9.21
CA THR A 392 37.67 1.67 -10.47
C THR A 392 39.18 1.93 -10.47
N LYS A 393 39.65 2.82 -9.59
CA LYS A 393 41.08 3.06 -9.32
C LYS A 393 41.63 2.26 -8.13
N CYS A 394 40.85 1.37 -7.52
CA CYS A 394 41.23 0.54 -6.36
C CYS A 394 41.78 1.32 -5.14
N LEU A 395 41.45 2.62 -5.02
CA LEU A 395 41.94 3.49 -3.94
C LEU A 395 41.55 3.02 -2.53
N PRO A 396 40.31 2.55 -2.26
CA PRO A 396 39.94 2.08 -0.93
C PRO A 396 40.69 0.81 -0.52
N CYS A 397 40.95 -0.09 -1.47
CA CYS A 397 41.66 -1.35 -1.26
C CYS A 397 43.16 -1.10 -0.99
N ALA A 398 43.77 -0.13 -1.68
CA ALA A 398 45.15 0.28 -1.46
C ALA A 398 45.34 0.92 -0.06
N ASN A 399 44.45 1.83 0.33
CA ASN A 399 44.50 2.50 1.65
C ASN A 399 44.19 1.53 2.81
N ALA A 400 43.31 0.56 2.58
CA ALA A 400 43.01 -0.52 3.53
C ALA A 400 44.21 -1.43 3.82
N LEU A 401 44.93 -1.83 2.77
CA LEU A 401 46.15 -2.63 2.89
C LEU A 401 47.29 -1.84 3.56
N GLN A 402 47.29 -0.51 3.41
CA GLN A 402 48.31 0.37 3.97
C GLN A 402 48.16 0.63 5.47
N LYS A 403 47.00 0.33 6.07
CA LYS A 403 46.77 0.42 7.53
C LYS A 403 47.71 -0.51 8.35
N ARG A 404 48.42 -1.43 7.69
CA ARG A 404 49.42 -2.31 8.34
C ARG A 404 50.87 -1.80 8.32
N ARG A 405 51.21 -0.73 7.58
CA ARG A 405 52.53 -0.08 7.66
C ARG A 405 52.43 1.43 7.39
N PRO A 406 52.73 2.28 8.40
CA PRO A 406 52.91 3.70 8.17
C PRO A 406 54.28 3.92 7.52
N ASP A 407 54.40 3.74 6.21
CA ASP A 407 55.53 4.31 5.47
C ASP A 407 55.29 5.84 5.43
N SER A 408 56.04 6.58 6.26
CA SER A 408 55.91 8.05 6.45
C SER A 408 55.82 8.81 5.12
N PHE A 409 56.56 8.37 4.12
CA PHE A 409 56.67 9.01 2.80
C PHE A 409 55.39 8.95 1.93
N LYS A 410 54.56 7.92 2.08
CA LYS A 410 53.29 7.82 1.32
C LYS A 410 52.13 8.52 2.04
N SER A 411 52.18 8.56 3.38
CA SER A 411 51.26 9.34 4.23
C SER A 411 51.37 10.84 3.94
N GLU A 412 52.59 11.33 3.77
CA GLU A 412 52.90 12.73 3.49
C GLU A 412 52.35 13.17 2.12
N LYS A 413 52.55 12.38 1.05
CA LYS A 413 52.00 12.66 -0.29
C LYS A 413 50.47 12.67 -0.35
N TYR A 414 49.80 11.82 0.44
CA TYR A 414 48.35 11.82 0.52
C TYR A 414 47.82 13.09 1.21
N CYS A 415 48.51 13.52 2.28
CA CYS A 415 48.25 14.74 3.01
C CYS A 415 48.43 16.00 2.12
N GLU A 416 49.51 16.07 1.35
CA GLU A 416 49.80 17.16 0.42
C GLU A 416 48.74 17.27 -0.70
N ARG A 417 48.31 16.15 -1.27
CA ARG A 417 47.27 16.15 -2.32
C ARG A 417 45.94 16.69 -1.78
N LEU A 418 45.55 16.28 -0.57
CA LEU A 418 44.36 16.78 0.11
C LEU A 418 44.43 18.29 0.34
N GLN A 419 45.58 18.80 0.79
CA GLN A 419 45.79 20.23 1.01
C GLN A 419 45.78 21.04 -0.29
N MET A 420 46.34 20.50 -1.38
CA MET A 420 46.29 21.15 -2.70
C MET A 420 44.86 21.25 -3.24
N GLU A 421 44.09 20.15 -3.13
CA GLU A 421 42.68 20.13 -3.54
C GLU A 421 41.82 21.09 -2.70
N MET A 422 42.10 21.20 -1.39
CA MET A 422 41.44 22.18 -0.52
C MET A 422 41.74 23.63 -0.95
N LYS A 423 43.02 23.96 -1.20
CA LYS A 423 43.43 25.30 -1.64
C LYS A 423 42.85 25.68 -3.00
N GLU A 424 42.70 24.71 -3.91
CA GLU A 424 42.07 24.92 -5.21
C GLU A 424 40.57 25.23 -5.05
N LEU A 425 39.88 24.48 -4.20
CA LEU A 425 38.46 24.71 -3.88
C LEU A 425 38.23 26.05 -3.17
N GLU A 426 39.11 26.45 -2.25
CA GLU A 426 39.05 27.75 -1.58
C GLU A 426 39.18 28.90 -2.59
N LYS A 427 40.14 28.81 -3.52
CA LYS A 427 40.29 29.80 -4.60
C LYS A 427 39.07 29.87 -5.51
N GLU A 428 38.49 28.74 -5.87
CA GLU A 428 37.24 28.69 -6.66
C GLU A 428 36.07 29.33 -5.89
N LEU A 429 36.02 29.14 -4.57
CA LEU A 429 35.01 29.74 -3.69
C LEU A 429 35.22 31.25 -3.47
N GLU A 430 36.44 31.78 -3.58
CA GLU A 430 36.71 33.23 -3.49
C GLU A 430 36.22 33.99 -4.72
N ILE A 431 36.27 33.38 -5.91
CA ILE A 431 35.82 33.99 -7.15
C ILE A 431 34.28 34.08 -7.17
N PHE A 432 33.73 35.28 -7.05
CA PHE A 432 32.31 35.52 -7.29
C PHE A 432 32.13 36.06 -8.72
N PRO A 433 31.36 35.38 -9.59
CA PRO A 433 31.15 35.87 -10.95
C PRO A 433 30.21 37.09 -10.94
N GLU A 434 30.79 38.29 -10.99
CA GLU A 434 30.06 39.56 -11.03
C GLU A 434 29.17 39.69 -12.28
N ASP A 435 29.57 39.06 -13.39
CA ASP A 435 28.79 39.02 -14.64
C ASP A 435 27.40 38.39 -14.47
N VAL A 436 27.26 37.49 -13.49
CA VAL A 436 25.98 36.87 -13.18
C VAL A 436 25.06 37.91 -12.55
N LEU A 437 25.58 38.83 -11.70
CA LEU A 437 24.84 39.94 -11.06
C LEU A 437 24.22 40.92 -12.05
N TYR A 438 24.90 41.16 -13.16
CA TYR A 438 24.41 42.03 -14.22
C TYR A 438 23.19 41.44 -14.97
N ARG A 439 23.06 40.11 -15.03
CA ARG A 439 21.92 39.43 -15.68
C ARG A 439 20.65 39.35 -14.81
N TYR A 440 20.64 39.87 -13.58
CA TYR A 440 19.51 39.77 -12.62
C TYR A 440 18.28 40.62 -13.00
N GLY A 441 18.29 41.32 -14.14
CA GLY A 441 17.24 42.29 -14.47
C GLY A 441 16.00 41.74 -15.19
N GLU A 442 16.04 40.53 -15.74
CA GLU A 442 14.92 40.05 -16.56
C GLU A 442 13.71 39.60 -15.71
N CYS A 443 12.57 40.26 -15.92
CA CYS A 443 11.30 39.86 -15.30
C CYS A 443 10.83 38.51 -15.87
N SER A 444 10.43 37.61 -14.97
CA SER A 444 9.88 36.29 -15.34
C SER A 444 8.41 36.35 -15.75
N GLY A 445 7.74 37.50 -15.55
CA GLY A 445 6.30 37.67 -15.80
C GLY A 445 5.40 37.18 -14.66
N ALA A 446 6.00 36.92 -13.48
CA ALA A 446 5.31 36.52 -12.25
C ALA A 446 5.51 37.58 -11.14
N ALA A 447 4.55 37.70 -10.23
CA ALA A 447 4.61 38.67 -9.14
C ALA A 447 3.84 38.19 -7.90
N PHE A 448 4.31 38.58 -6.73
CA PHE A 448 3.62 38.42 -5.45
C PHE A 448 2.97 39.73 -5.04
N ILE A 449 1.70 39.68 -4.66
CA ILE A 449 0.94 40.81 -4.14
C ILE A 449 0.48 40.46 -2.72
N VAL A 450 0.78 41.32 -1.76
CA VAL A 450 0.36 41.17 -0.37
C VAL A 450 -0.74 42.18 -0.06
N PHE A 451 -1.91 41.67 0.34
CA PHE A 451 -3.04 42.49 0.74
C PHE A 451 -3.08 42.72 2.26
N ASP A 452 -3.86 43.70 2.68
CA ASP A 452 -4.13 43.99 4.10
C ASP A 452 -4.86 42.84 4.82
N SER A 453 -5.80 42.21 4.11
CA SER A 453 -6.78 41.28 4.64
C SER A 453 -7.14 40.17 3.63
N LYS A 454 -7.60 39.03 4.18
CA LYS A 454 -8.11 37.88 3.40
C LYS A 454 -9.34 38.25 2.56
N ILE A 455 -10.13 39.22 3.03
CA ILE A 455 -11.34 39.70 2.34
C ILE A 455 -10.95 40.45 1.06
N THR A 456 -10.00 41.39 1.14
CA THR A 456 -9.48 42.11 -0.03
C THR A 456 -8.86 41.15 -1.04
N ARG A 457 -8.04 40.20 -0.56
CA ARG A 457 -7.44 39.15 -1.37
C ARG A 457 -8.51 38.35 -2.14
N ASN A 458 -9.54 37.88 -1.45
CA ASN A 458 -10.62 37.10 -2.07
C ASN A 458 -11.44 37.94 -3.07
N ARG A 459 -11.61 39.24 -2.80
CA ARG A 459 -12.23 40.17 -3.75
C ARG A 459 -11.38 40.32 -5.02
N PHE A 460 -10.06 40.43 -4.89
CA PHE A 460 -9.14 40.45 -6.03
C PHE A 460 -9.25 39.16 -6.86
N LEU A 461 -9.22 38.00 -6.22
CA LEU A 461 -9.37 36.71 -6.90
C LEU A 461 -10.69 36.60 -7.67
N ARG A 462 -11.80 37.09 -7.12
CA ARG A 462 -13.10 37.10 -7.81
C ARG A 462 -13.13 38.04 -9.02
N LEU A 463 -12.34 39.10 -9.01
CA LEU A 463 -12.27 40.07 -10.11
C LEU A 463 -11.38 39.59 -11.26
N THR A 464 -10.36 38.77 -10.96
CA THR A 464 -9.44 38.20 -11.96
C THR A 464 -9.88 36.84 -12.49
N GLN A 465 -10.76 36.11 -11.78
CA GLN A 465 -11.38 34.89 -12.27
C GLN A 465 -12.49 35.22 -13.29
N SER A 466 -12.20 35.07 -14.58
CA SER A 466 -13.24 35.11 -15.63
C SER A 466 -14.12 33.84 -15.56
N PRO A 467 -15.41 33.91 -15.95
CA PRO A 467 -16.34 32.77 -15.90
C PRO A 467 -15.98 31.62 -16.85
N PHE A 468 -15.01 31.81 -17.76
CA PHE A 468 -14.42 30.74 -18.56
C PHE A 468 -13.08 30.34 -17.96
N SER A 469 -13.09 29.25 -17.19
CA SER A 469 -11.88 28.50 -16.86
C SER A 469 -11.30 27.89 -18.13
N CYS A 470 -10.67 28.72 -18.97
CA CYS A 470 -9.82 28.23 -20.04
C CYS A 470 -8.62 27.53 -19.38
N PRO A 471 -8.26 26.31 -19.82
CA PRO A 471 -7.13 25.63 -19.23
C PRO A 471 -5.85 26.44 -19.53
N ASN A 472 -4.83 26.29 -18.68
CA ASN A 472 -3.60 27.10 -18.54
C ASN A 472 -2.76 27.40 -19.82
N TRP A 473 -3.22 27.06 -21.02
CA TRP A 473 -2.47 27.05 -22.28
C TRP A 473 -2.96 28.06 -23.34
N ILE A 474 -4.03 28.84 -23.10
CA ILE A 474 -4.62 29.70 -24.17
C ILE A 474 -4.27 31.20 -24.05
N ALA A 475 -3.57 31.65 -23.00
CA ALA A 475 -3.25 33.07 -22.83
C ALA A 475 -1.99 33.51 -23.63
N LYS A 476 -2.07 33.49 -24.96
CA LYS A 476 -1.22 34.32 -25.84
C LYS A 476 -2.11 35.07 -26.82
N ARG A 477 -2.50 36.30 -26.47
CA ARG A 477 -2.74 37.34 -27.48
C ARG A 477 -1.61 38.35 -27.39
N SER A 478 -1.14 38.80 -28.54
CA SER A 478 -0.08 39.79 -28.71
C SER A 478 -0.47 41.10 -28.03
N PHE A 479 0.39 41.62 -27.15
CA PHE A 479 0.17 42.86 -26.41
C PHE A 479 1.07 43.97 -26.93
N ALA A 480 0.50 44.84 -27.75
CA ALA A 480 1.11 46.14 -28.07
C ALA A 480 0.20 47.32 -27.73
N SER A 481 -1.05 47.11 -27.29
CA SER A 481 -1.98 48.20 -26.96
C SER A 481 -3.27 47.64 -26.35
N LEU A 482 -3.31 47.32 -25.05
CA LEU A 482 -4.57 46.96 -24.38
C LEU A 482 -4.82 47.84 -23.16
N GLU A 483 -6.05 48.37 -23.08
CA GLU A 483 -6.54 49.22 -21.99
C GLU A 483 -6.57 48.50 -20.63
N ASN A 484 -6.51 49.31 -19.57
CA ASN A 484 -6.32 48.89 -18.17
C ASN A 484 -7.32 47.84 -17.63
N LYS A 485 -8.53 47.71 -18.19
CA LYS A 485 -9.53 46.73 -17.74
C LYS A 485 -9.32 45.33 -18.32
N GLU A 486 -8.74 45.21 -19.51
CA GLU A 486 -8.55 43.91 -20.16
C GLU A 486 -7.39 43.12 -19.53
N LEU A 487 -6.36 43.83 -19.04
CA LEU A 487 -5.18 43.20 -18.41
C LEU A 487 -5.56 42.34 -17.20
N LEU A 488 -6.47 42.80 -16.33
CA LEU A 488 -6.90 42.06 -15.14
C LEU A 488 -7.58 40.72 -15.47
N SER A 489 -8.29 40.66 -16.60
CA SER A 489 -8.97 39.45 -17.07
C SER A 489 -8.03 38.40 -17.67
N GLN A 490 -6.80 38.80 -18.00
CA GLN A 490 -5.78 37.96 -18.66
C GLN A 490 -4.73 37.43 -17.67
N LEU A 491 -4.72 37.91 -16.43
CA LEU A 491 -3.79 37.46 -15.39
C LEU A 491 -4.18 36.06 -14.89
N CYS A 492 -3.22 35.13 -14.91
CA CYS A 492 -3.38 33.85 -14.24
C CYS A 492 -2.99 34.01 -12.76
N VAL A 493 -3.99 33.97 -11.88
CA VAL A 493 -3.82 34.31 -10.46
C VAL A 493 -4.12 33.09 -9.57
N THR A 494 -3.27 32.85 -8.58
CA THR A 494 -3.46 31.80 -7.58
C THR A 494 -3.15 32.32 -6.17
N ILE A 495 -3.69 31.66 -5.13
CA ILE A 495 -3.27 31.93 -3.74
C ILE A 495 -1.77 31.64 -3.64
N ALA A 496 -1.00 32.58 -3.09
CA ALA A 496 0.43 32.40 -2.95
C ALA A 496 0.72 31.36 -1.85
N PRO A 497 1.58 30.37 -2.13
CA PRO A 497 2.07 29.45 -1.11
C PRO A 497 2.97 30.18 -0.10
N GLU A 498 3.28 29.53 1.01
CA GLU A 498 4.24 30.07 1.97
C GLU A 498 5.64 30.19 1.36
N PRO A 499 6.48 31.17 1.76
CA PRO A 499 7.78 31.42 1.12
C PRO A 499 8.72 30.21 1.07
N HIS A 500 8.62 29.31 2.05
CA HIS A 500 9.42 28.08 2.11
C HIS A 500 8.84 26.94 1.24
N ASP A 501 7.57 27.03 0.87
CA ASP A 501 6.86 26.07 0.01
C ASP A 501 6.98 26.45 -1.48
N VAL A 502 7.45 27.66 -1.79
CA VAL A 502 7.64 28.14 -3.17
C VAL A 502 8.78 27.40 -3.87
N LEU A 503 8.48 26.83 -5.04
CA LEU A 503 9.48 26.29 -5.97
C LEU A 503 10.03 27.39 -6.88
N TRP A 504 11.01 28.14 -6.37
CA TRP A 504 11.64 29.26 -7.09
C TRP A 504 12.13 28.92 -8.51
N PRO A 505 12.80 27.76 -8.76
CA PRO A 505 13.27 27.42 -10.10
C PRO A 505 12.15 27.28 -11.14
N ASN A 506 10.94 26.90 -10.70
CA ASN A 506 9.79 26.69 -11.57
C ASN A 506 9.03 27.99 -11.88
N LEU A 507 9.24 29.06 -11.10
CA LEU A 507 8.64 30.38 -11.34
C LEU A 507 9.35 31.16 -12.44
N SER A 508 10.65 30.92 -12.63
CA SER A 508 11.45 31.56 -13.70
C SER A 508 11.15 31.03 -15.10
N HIS A 509 10.43 29.91 -15.21
CA HIS A 509 10.21 29.25 -16.49
C HIS A 509 9.22 30.06 -17.34
N ARG A 510 9.73 30.79 -18.35
CA ARG A 510 8.88 31.42 -19.39
C ARG A 510 8.17 30.31 -20.18
N PRO A 511 6.84 30.16 -20.09
CA PRO A 511 6.18 29.08 -20.79
C PRO A 511 6.09 29.43 -22.27
N ASN A 512 6.95 28.84 -23.08
CA ASN A 512 6.55 28.53 -24.44
C ASN A 512 5.42 27.51 -24.31
N ILE A 513 4.18 27.98 -24.49
CA ILE A 513 2.94 27.21 -24.35
C ILE A 513 3.05 25.84 -25.04
N PHE A 514 3.60 25.83 -26.26
CA PHE A 514 3.83 24.61 -27.02
C PHE A 514 4.80 23.65 -26.32
N LYS A 515 5.92 24.16 -25.80
CA LYS A 515 6.90 23.37 -25.05
C LYS A 515 6.30 22.81 -23.76
N SER A 516 5.58 23.63 -22.99
CA SER A 516 4.92 23.18 -21.76
C SER A 516 3.83 22.13 -22.02
N PHE A 517 3.10 22.24 -23.13
CA PHE A 517 2.10 21.26 -23.55
C PHE A 517 2.76 19.93 -23.96
N VAL A 518 3.78 20.00 -24.83
CA VAL A 518 4.56 18.83 -25.27
C VAL A 518 5.21 18.13 -24.09
N ASP A 519 5.86 18.87 -23.19
CA ASP A 519 6.48 18.30 -21.99
C ASP A 519 5.42 17.65 -21.07
N SER A 520 4.24 18.26 -20.93
CA SER A 520 3.15 17.66 -20.15
C SER A 520 2.61 16.39 -20.78
N PHE A 521 2.45 16.38 -22.10
CA PHE A 521 1.99 15.21 -22.84
C PHE A 521 3.00 14.07 -22.78
N LEU A 522 4.28 14.35 -23.03
CA LEU A 522 5.38 13.38 -22.90
C LEU A 522 5.46 12.79 -21.49
N ARG A 523 5.25 13.59 -20.44
CA ARG A 523 5.19 13.09 -19.06
C ARG A 523 4.01 12.15 -18.82
N GLN A 524 2.83 12.44 -19.38
CA GLN A 524 1.68 11.55 -19.26
C GLN A 524 1.90 10.22 -19.98
N ILE A 525 2.52 10.25 -21.18
CA ILE A 525 2.95 9.04 -21.89
C ILE A 525 3.99 8.28 -21.08
N ALA A 526 5.00 8.96 -20.53
CA ALA A 526 6.02 8.33 -19.71
C ALA A 526 5.40 7.67 -18.46
N MET A 527 4.47 8.34 -17.78
CA MET A 527 3.72 7.74 -16.67
C MET A 527 2.97 6.50 -17.14
N PHE A 528 2.21 6.57 -18.24
CA PHE A 528 1.49 5.43 -18.77
C PHE A 528 2.40 4.24 -19.10
N LEU A 529 3.55 4.50 -19.74
CA LEU A 529 4.52 3.46 -20.07
C LEU A 529 5.15 2.85 -18.81
N ILE A 530 5.46 3.67 -17.81
CA ILE A 530 5.93 3.21 -16.50
C ILE A 530 4.86 2.33 -15.83
N LEU A 531 3.58 2.75 -15.85
CA LEU A 531 2.47 1.95 -15.30
C LEU A 531 2.38 0.59 -16.00
N LEU A 532 2.50 0.56 -17.32
CA LEU A 532 2.46 -0.68 -18.10
C LEU A 532 3.64 -1.60 -17.75
N VAL A 533 4.86 -1.07 -17.74
CA VAL A 533 6.08 -1.83 -17.41
C VAL A 533 6.02 -2.40 -15.98
N PHE A 534 5.56 -1.60 -15.01
CA PHE A 534 5.47 -2.03 -13.61
C PHE A 534 4.23 -2.88 -13.28
N SER A 535 3.24 -2.95 -14.18
CA SER A 535 2.13 -3.90 -14.06
C SER A 535 2.57 -5.35 -14.35
N THR A 536 3.54 -5.54 -15.24
CA THR A 536 3.99 -6.87 -15.68
C THR A 536 4.62 -7.72 -14.56
N PRO A 537 5.56 -7.20 -13.74
CA PRO A 537 6.12 -7.97 -12.63
C PRO A 537 5.06 -8.38 -11.61
N THR A 538 4.08 -7.50 -11.36
CA THR A 538 2.93 -7.81 -10.51
C THR A 538 2.14 -9.00 -11.05
N ASN A 539 1.85 -9.01 -12.35
CA ASN A 539 1.15 -10.11 -13.00
C ASN A 539 1.98 -11.39 -12.94
N VAL A 540 3.29 -11.33 -13.20
CA VAL A 540 4.19 -12.48 -13.12
C VAL A 540 4.22 -13.08 -11.71
N LEU A 541 4.28 -12.27 -10.66
CA LEU A 541 4.23 -12.74 -9.26
C LEU A 541 2.93 -13.46 -8.93
N VAL A 542 1.81 -12.93 -9.45
CA VAL A 542 0.51 -13.57 -9.33
C VAL A 542 0.52 -14.92 -10.06
N TYR A 543 1.04 -14.99 -11.28
CA TYR A 543 1.17 -16.25 -12.02
C TYR A 543 2.05 -17.28 -11.28
N LEU A 544 3.17 -16.85 -10.69
CA LEU A 544 4.04 -17.71 -9.88
C LEU A 544 3.30 -18.35 -8.70
N ARG A 545 2.36 -17.63 -8.09
CA ARG A 545 1.56 -18.13 -6.96
C ARG A 545 0.37 -18.97 -7.41
N VAL A 546 -0.21 -18.68 -8.58
CA VAL A 546 -1.42 -19.33 -9.09
C VAL A 546 -1.14 -20.63 -9.86
N ASP A 547 0.04 -20.77 -10.48
CA ASP A 547 0.47 -21.96 -11.24
C ASP A 547 1.54 -22.80 -10.51
N ALA A 548 1.26 -23.16 -9.25
CA ALA A 548 2.11 -24.07 -8.46
C ALA A 548 2.19 -25.50 -9.03
N ASN A 549 1.46 -25.81 -10.10
CA ASN A 549 1.41 -27.12 -10.76
C ASN A 549 2.18 -27.18 -12.08
N SER A 550 2.85 -26.10 -12.50
CA SER A 550 3.70 -26.13 -13.69
C SER A 550 4.81 -27.18 -13.54
N GLN A 551 5.16 -27.88 -14.63
CA GLN A 551 6.19 -28.93 -14.62
C GLN A 551 7.58 -28.44 -14.17
N ILE A 552 7.83 -27.13 -14.27
CA ILE A 552 9.08 -26.49 -13.86
C ILE A 552 9.11 -26.35 -12.33
N TYR A 553 8.01 -25.90 -11.74
CA TYR A 553 7.92 -25.68 -10.30
C TYR A 553 7.63 -26.97 -9.53
N SER A 554 6.93 -27.94 -10.12
CA SER A 554 6.63 -29.22 -9.46
C SER A 554 7.89 -30.00 -9.09
N LYS A 555 8.97 -29.89 -9.88
CA LYS A 555 10.29 -30.48 -9.56
C LYS A 555 10.98 -29.78 -8.39
N LEU A 556 10.81 -28.46 -8.27
CA LEU A 556 11.31 -27.67 -7.14
C LEU A 556 10.51 -27.98 -5.88
N TYR A 557 9.18 -27.92 -5.93
CA TYR A 557 8.30 -28.22 -4.79
C TYR A 557 8.31 -29.70 -4.37
N ALA A 558 8.69 -30.63 -5.24
CA ALA A 558 8.86 -32.05 -4.90
C ALA A 558 10.01 -32.28 -3.91
N GLN A 559 11.02 -31.39 -3.88
CA GLN A 559 12.02 -31.35 -2.83
C GLN A 559 11.41 -30.61 -1.63
N GLN A 560 10.64 -31.33 -0.80
CA GLN A 560 9.91 -30.87 0.39
C GLN A 560 10.81 -30.25 1.48
N SER A 561 11.48 -29.14 1.18
CA SER A 561 12.15 -28.31 2.19
C SER A 561 11.19 -27.21 2.62
N GLN A 562 10.96 -27.10 3.92
CA GLN A 562 10.12 -26.04 4.52
C GLN A 562 10.60 -24.62 4.12
N ILE A 563 11.89 -24.48 3.78
CA ILE A 563 12.50 -23.23 3.32
C ILE A 563 12.06 -22.84 1.91
N LEU A 564 11.88 -23.82 1.00
CA LEU A 564 11.48 -23.54 -0.38
C LEU A 564 10.00 -23.18 -0.47
N ALA A 565 9.17 -23.89 0.29
CA ALA A 565 7.79 -23.53 0.61
C ALA A 565 7.65 -22.10 1.17
N PHE A 566 8.54 -21.75 2.12
CA PHE A 566 8.60 -20.41 2.67
C PHE A 566 9.02 -19.35 1.63
N ALA A 567 10.05 -19.61 0.84
CA ALA A 567 10.49 -18.68 -0.21
C ALA A 567 9.39 -18.45 -1.25
N ALA A 568 8.64 -19.49 -1.60
CA ALA A 568 7.52 -19.42 -2.53
C ALA A 568 6.37 -18.52 -2.05
N THR A 569 6.16 -18.41 -0.73
CA THR A 569 5.03 -17.67 -0.15
C THR A 569 5.41 -16.26 0.29
N TYR A 570 6.62 -16.07 0.83
CA TYR A 570 7.11 -14.79 1.37
C TYR A 570 7.72 -13.86 0.31
N LEU A 571 8.46 -14.42 -0.66
CA LEU A 571 9.22 -13.66 -1.64
C LEU A 571 8.33 -12.90 -2.64
N PRO A 572 7.18 -13.43 -3.09
CA PRO A 572 6.33 -12.69 -4.01
C PRO A 572 5.79 -11.36 -3.43
N SER A 573 5.39 -11.37 -2.17
CA SER A 573 4.90 -10.15 -1.50
C SER A 573 6.04 -9.18 -1.18
N LEU A 574 7.23 -9.67 -0.81
CA LEU A 574 8.43 -8.83 -0.65
C LEU A 574 8.85 -8.16 -1.96
N PHE A 575 8.83 -8.90 -3.07
CA PHE A 575 9.16 -8.35 -4.38
C PHE A 575 8.12 -7.33 -4.83
N LEU A 576 6.83 -7.54 -4.52
CA LEU A 576 5.79 -6.53 -4.75
C LEU A 576 6.07 -5.22 -3.97
N ILE A 577 6.48 -5.31 -2.70
CA ILE A 577 6.89 -4.13 -1.90
C ILE A 577 8.08 -3.42 -2.55
N LEU A 578 9.10 -4.17 -2.98
CA LEU A 578 10.29 -3.61 -3.64
C LEU A 578 9.94 -2.88 -4.96
N VAL A 579 9.09 -3.49 -5.79
CA VAL A 579 8.61 -2.91 -7.05
C VAL A 579 7.81 -1.63 -6.78
N ASN A 580 6.93 -1.65 -5.79
CA ASN A 580 6.14 -0.47 -5.39
C ASN A 580 7.04 0.66 -4.87
N TRP A 581 8.08 0.35 -4.09
CA TRP A 581 9.04 1.32 -3.58
C TRP A 581 9.87 1.97 -4.70
N LEU A 582 10.38 1.15 -5.62
CA LEU A 582 11.12 1.64 -6.78
C LEU A 582 10.23 2.54 -7.64
N LEU A 583 8.97 2.17 -7.85
CA LEU A 583 8.07 3.00 -8.64
C LEU A 583 7.71 4.31 -7.93
N LEU A 584 7.45 4.32 -6.63
CA LEU A 584 7.18 5.56 -5.91
C LEU A 584 8.39 6.52 -6.01
N THR A 585 9.60 5.96 -6.00
CA THR A 585 10.85 6.72 -6.22
C THR A 585 10.90 7.30 -7.64
N ILE A 586 10.61 6.51 -8.67
CA ILE A 586 10.55 6.99 -10.06
C ILE A 586 9.47 8.06 -10.22
N LEU A 587 8.29 7.87 -9.64
CA LEU A 587 7.17 8.82 -9.70
C LEU A 587 7.52 10.13 -8.98
N TYR A 588 8.25 10.05 -7.87
CA TYR A 588 8.79 11.21 -7.17
C TYR A 588 9.76 12.01 -8.07
N TYR A 589 10.72 11.35 -8.72
CA TYR A 589 11.62 12.03 -9.65
C TYR A 589 10.88 12.58 -10.88
N LEU A 590 9.89 11.87 -11.40
CA LEU A 590 9.06 12.37 -12.49
C LEU A 590 8.22 13.59 -12.04
N SER A 591 7.80 13.63 -10.77
CA SER A 591 7.14 14.81 -10.20
C SER A 591 8.07 16.03 -10.11
N MET A 592 9.38 15.85 -9.93
CA MET A 592 10.36 16.95 -9.95
C MET A 592 10.40 17.67 -11.30
N THR A 593 10.09 16.96 -12.38
CA THR A 593 10.02 17.53 -13.73
C THR A 593 8.71 18.29 -14.01
N GLN A 594 7.75 18.24 -13.09
CA GLN A 594 6.50 18.98 -13.22
C GLN A 594 6.71 20.44 -12.83
N VAL A 595 6.15 21.34 -13.65
CA VAL A 595 6.23 22.79 -13.44
C VAL A 595 5.12 23.19 -12.46
N ASP A 596 5.28 22.79 -11.21
CA ASP A 596 4.43 23.25 -10.10
C ASP A 596 5.15 24.38 -9.34
N CYS A 597 4.40 25.41 -8.93
CA CYS A 597 4.98 26.58 -8.23
C CYS A 597 5.16 26.35 -6.72
N SER A 598 4.60 25.27 -6.18
CA SER A 598 4.58 24.99 -4.74
C SER A 598 4.86 23.52 -4.49
N GLU A 599 5.70 23.24 -3.50
CA GLU A 599 6.02 21.89 -3.04
C GLU A 599 4.78 21.13 -2.59
N SER A 600 3.90 21.76 -1.81
CA SER A 600 2.69 21.14 -1.27
C SER A 600 1.75 20.65 -2.37
N ARG A 601 1.52 21.44 -3.44
CA ARG A 601 0.71 20.98 -4.59
C ARG A 601 1.38 19.87 -5.37
N ARG A 602 2.71 19.90 -5.49
CA ARG A 602 3.47 18.84 -6.15
C ARG A 602 3.35 17.53 -5.38
N ILE A 603 3.50 17.57 -4.06
CA ILE A 603 3.33 16.41 -3.18
C ILE A 603 1.89 15.90 -3.25
N GLN A 604 0.89 16.78 -3.24
CA GLN A 604 -0.51 16.40 -3.41
C GLN A 604 -0.75 15.69 -4.77
N SER A 605 -0.24 16.26 -5.86
CA SER A 605 -0.27 15.68 -7.21
C SER A 605 0.42 14.31 -7.25
N LEU A 606 1.57 14.18 -6.59
CA LEU A 606 2.30 12.92 -6.44
C LEU A 606 1.49 11.87 -5.69
N ILE A 607 0.86 12.22 -4.57
CA ILE A 607 0.02 11.29 -3.77
C ILE A 607 -1.19 10.84 -4.59
N VAL A 608 -1.87 11.75 -5.29
CA VAL A 608 -3.01 11.40 -6.15
C VAL A 608 -2.58 10.46 -7.27
N LYS A 609 -1.45 10.73 -7.94
CA LYS A 609 -0.89 9.86 -8.97
C LYS A 609 -0.47 8.50 -8.40
N GLY A 610 0.14 8.49 -7.22
CA GLY A 610 0.51 7.27 -6.50
C GLY A 610 -0.71 6.44 -6.12
N PHE A 611 -1.82 7.06 -5.72
CA PHE A 611 -3.07 6.38 -5.42
C PHE A 611 -3.72 5.76 -6.67
N VAL A 612 -3.76 6.50 -7.79
CA VAL A 612 -4.25 6.00 -9.08
C VAL A 612 -3.40 4.83 -9.57
N TYR A 613 -2.08 4.90 -9.38
CA TYR A 613 -1.17 3.79 -9.66
C TYR A 613 -1.44 2.58 -8.78
N LEU A 614 -1.51 2.76 -7.46
CA LEU A 614 -1.73 1.66 -6.53
C LEU A 614 -3.04 0.93 -6.86
N SER A 615 -4.07 1.69 -7.24
CA SER A 615 -5.34 1.14 -7.75
C SER A 615 -5.15 0.35 -9.05
N SER A 616 -4.33 0.87 -9.98
CA SER A 616 -3.94 0.18 -11.21
C SER A 616 -3.07 -1.07 -11.01
N ILE A 617 -2.48 -1.26 -9.82
CA ILE A 617 -1.81 -2.52 -9.44
C ILE A 617 -2.79 -3.47 -8.77
N LEU A 618 -3.56 -2.97 -7.80
CA LEU A 618 -4.50 -3.76 -7.02
C LEU A 618 -5.59 -4.40 -7.89
N LEU A 619 -6.07 -3.69 -8.91
CA LEU A 619 -7.13 -4.18 -9.79
C LEU A 619 -6.66 -5.35 -10.67
N PRO A 620 -5.56 -5.28 -11.45
CA PRO A 620 -5.00 -6.44 -12.12
C PRO A 620 -4.55 -7.55 -11.17
N TYR A 621 -4.08 -7.20 -9.97
CA TYR A 621 -3.73 -8.18 -8.95
C TYR A 621 -4.89 -9.12 -8.63
N ILE A 622 -6.12 -8.58 -8.53
CA ILE A 622 -7.35 -9.35 -8.31
C ILE A 622 -7.89 -9.91 -9.63
N GLY A 623 -7.80 -9.14 -10.72
CA GLY A 623 -8.39 -9.45 -12.02
C GLY A 623 -7.66 -10.52 -12.82
N VAL A 624 -6.33 -10.62 -12.75
CA VAL A 624 -5.53 -11.64 -13.45
C VAL A 624 -5.77 -13.06 -12.91
N PRO A 625 -5.81 -13.30 -11.58
CA PRO A 625 -6.29 -14.58 -11.05
C PRO A 625 -7.72 -14.87 -11.49
N ALA A 626 -8.60 -13.86 -11.50
CA ALA A 626 -9.98 -14.00 -11.97
C ALA A 626 -10.05 -14.50 -13.41
N ALA A 627 -9.26 -13.87 -14.28
CA ALA A 627 -9.18 -14.18 -15.70
C ALA A 627 -8.54 -15.54 -15.93
N PHE A 628 -7.48 -15.89 -15.20
CA PHE A 628 -6.83 -17.20 -15.31
C PHE A 628 -7.76 -18.34 -14.89
N VAL A 629 -8.46 -18.18 -13.77
CA VAL A 629 -9.48 -19.14 -13.33
C VAL A 629 -10.63 -19.21 -14.32
N ALA A 630 -11.00 -18.08 -14.95
CA ALA A 630 -12.07 -18.03 -15.96
C ALA A 630 -11.66 -18.76 -17.23
N LEU A 631 -10.45 -18.53 -17.72
CA LEU A 631 -9.92 -19.15 -18.92
C LEU A 631 -9.78 -20.67 -18.76
N ASN A 632 -9.27 -21.14 -17.61
CA ASN A 632 -9.20 -22.57 -17.31
C ASN A 632 -10.60 -23.20 -17.15
N GLY A 633 -11.54 -22.46 -16.57
CA GLY A 633 -12.95 -22.87 -16.47
C GLY A 633 -13.67 -22.91 -17.81
N LEU A 634 -13.39 -21.97 -18.73
CA LEU A 634 -13.95 -21.95 -20.08
C LEU A 634 -13.46 -23.13 -20.94
N GLN A 635 -12.27 -23.64 -20.65
CA GLN A 635 -11.73 -24.84 -21.30
C GLN A 635 -12.51 -26.12 -20.89
N HIS A 636 -13.23 -26.09 -19.76
CA HIS A 636 -14.11 -27.16 -19.26
C HIS A 636 -15.58 -26.69 -19.28
N ARG A 637 -16.21 -26.84 -20.45
CA ARG A 637 -17.34 -26.07 -21.01
C ARG A 637 -18.68 -25.99 -20.25
N GLU A 638 -18.85 -26.43 -18.99
CA GLU A 638 -20.19 -26.52 -18.36
C GLU A 638 -20.38 -25.89 -16.95
N GLU A 639 -19.38 -25.28 -16.31
CA GLU A 639 -19.49 -24.97 -14.87
C GLU A 639 -19.25 -23.51 -14.46
N SER A 640 -20.21 -22.63 -14.76
CA SER A 640 -20.20 -21.24 -14.26
C SER A 640 -20.25 -21.12 -12.72
N LYS A 641 -20.80 -22.13 -12.02
CA LYS A 641 -20.85 -22.19 -10.56
C LYS A 641 -19.53 -22.61 -9.91
N SER A 642 -18.79 -23.56 -10.52
CA SER A 642 -17.47 -23.95 -9.98
C SER A 642 -16.43 -22.86 -10.22
N TYR A 643 -16.60 -22.05 -11.28
CA TYR A 643 -15.80 -20.85 -11.53
C TYR A 643 -15.87 -19.83 -10.37
N LEU A 644 -17.07 -19.39 -9.97
CA LEU A 644 -17.23 -18.38 -8.92
C LEU A 644 -16.71 -18.88 -7.57
N GLU A 645 -16.92 -20.16 -7.26
CA GLU A 645 -16.43 -20.78 -6.03
C GLU A 645 -14.89 -20.95 -6.03
N SER A 646 -14.30 -21.34 -7.16
CA SER A 646 -12.84 -21.46 -7.33
C SER A 646 -12.13 -20.10 -7.33
N PHE A 647 -12.79 -19.08 -7.88
CA PHE A 647 -12.35 -17.68 -7.83
C PHE A 647 -12.36 -17.14 -6.39
N LEU A 648 -13.47 -17.29 -5.66
CA LEU A 648 -13.57 -16.88 -4.25
C LEU A 648 -12.57 -17.62 -3.35
N PHE A 649 -12.19 -18.84 -3.71
CA PHE A 649 -11.17 -19.63 -3.01
C PHE A 649 -9.74 -19.11 -3.27
N LYS A 650 -9.38 -18.87 -4.54
CA LYS A 650 -8.01 -18.45 -4.92
C LYS A 650 -7.73 -16.98 -4.65
N VAL A 651 -8.75 -16.12 -4.64
CA VAL A 651 -8.62 -14.69 -4.30
C VAL A 651 -8.73 -14.47 -2.77
N SER A 652 -8.74 -15.54 -1.98
CA SER A 652 -8.91 -15.46 -0.53
C SER A 652 -7.88 -14.52 0.13
N GLY A 653 -8.35 -13.74 1.09
CA GLY A 653 -7.63 -12.61 1.71
C GLY A 653 -6.32 -12.94 2.43
N THR A 654 -5.86 -14.21 2.40
CA THR A 654 -4.54 -14.62 2.92
C THR A 654 -3.44 -13.73 2.35
N LEU A 655 -3.53 -13.41 1.07
CA LEU A 655 -2.51 -12.61 0.40
C LEU A 655 -2.45 -11.17 0.91
N PHE A 656 -3.59 -10.51 1.02
CA PHE A 656 -3.66 -9.14 1.55
C PHE A 656 -3.21 -9.08 3.01
N ILE A 657 -3.54 -10.09 3.80
CA ILE A 657 -3.05 -10.23 5.17
C ILE A 657 -1.51 -10.34 5.15
N THR A 658 -0.95 -11.23 4.32
CA THR A 658 0.50 -11.42 4.22
C THR A 658 1.24 -10.17 3.73
N TYR A 659 0.65 -9.43 2.79
CA TYR A 659 1.18 -8.16 2.29
C TYR A 659 1.11 -7.04 3.33
N LEU A 660 0.06 -6.99 4.16
CA LEU A 660 -0.10 -5.98 5.20
C LEU A 660 0.77 -6.26 6.43
N CYS A 661 1.05 -7.53 6.71
CA CYS A 661 1.92 -7.93 7.79
C CYS A 661 3.41 -7.70 7.49
N GLN A 662 3.81 -7.74 6.22
CA GLN A 662 5.17 -7.43 5.76
C GLN A 662 5.36 -5.91 5.65
#